data_AF-A0A960A0A2-F1
#
_entry.id   AF-A0A960A0A2-F1
#
_cell.length_a   1.000
_cell.length_b   1.000
_cell.length_c   1.000
_cell.angle_alpha   90.00
_cell.angle_beta   90.00
_cell.angle_gamma   90.00
#
_symmetry.space_group_name_H-M   'P 1'
#
loop_
_entity.id
_entity.type
_entity.pdbx_description
1 polymer ?
#
loop_
_entity_poly.entity_id
_entity_poly.type
_entity_poly.pdbx_seq_one_letter_code
_entity_poly.pdbx_strand_id
1 'polypeptide(L)'
;MVGAVLAAAAIAPAAASAAQVWPALTTDHVFPDSTPAANADAGLNLLTARGEQEGGQVAVRPDGPVRVPATVGDLTGPGVIPAANVSVYRVGYVRLTQPSTGIGPLHGDGRYGDPLIPVDGGVDLPGGETTALYVLVDVPAGQTPGTYAGALDLGALGRFPLSVDVTPATANRDEFPIVARLHTINLAKSLGTTPDDPAFVKGVYGDLLPMLRARGVSPGRAPLADPVVDAASGTATFGPRSSANLDAYFGMGFARTEVPFLPNQPTYSGGEDRAYTATAQRQATANGIAARFGGRAGSSYSLVVDEPTEAEYPVVNRAASILHAASPRIPVMVTEAPSAKAVAQMGSAVDIWTPPLWDLYKDPAASRRVVSQGKTLWWYTYGSDTQRYTPNVLIDKSGADPRVLGWLAQKEGVQGFFYWGLNNWGGKDNFVSPNADAWYLSHTKADVKCGAAKRAVGGNGEASLIWPGSSPSRPAYGSLRLESLRDGAEDNSLLRQLQTADPAAYAQVMNGISKPFTGTTDGDEGDACGDYARPGYLPVVDDSPADLDAARRIVLARLSGRPLATLSGRIVAPQAAETGRRRTRGKSVVTRGVHGAIVRFGTLETTTKPDGSWTLTNVPAVAGEVKVSLDSEGTIGAVSAPVDRATLQAGGGVVTTPSLPTRPSRPLVGPGLGRFTAAARPAAVRERAGTVTLTVGNKYTAAGRSAFGAGGKTPSVEAFYTRKAASRAARNWKAYRYLDLTVEVLRQSKEGQRWYLIVTPGGHFTNSRNLAVGRKVQHVRIDLRRPHASKGVMKGMNNVKYIRFGLQSALPQDWRAGQSPTVKLRVSNMRLVK
;
A
#
# COMPACT_ATOMS: atom_id res chain seq x y z
N MET A 1 5.05 -43.64 -74.95
CA MET A 1 4.16 -43.89 -73.79
C MET A 1 5.02 -44.11 -72.57
N VAL A 2 5.06 -43.16 -71.62
CA VAL A 2 5.00 -43.35 -70.16
C VAL A 2 4.69 -41.96 -69.61
N GLY A 3 3.47 -41.77 -69.09
CA GLY A 3 3.09 -40.57 -68.35
C GLY A 3 3.10 -40.90 -66.85
N ALA A 4 3.89 -40.17 -66.07
CA ALA A 4 3.87 -40.24 -64.62
C ALA A 4 3.00 -39.09 -64.09
N VAL A 5 1.91 -39.44 -63.42
CA VAL A 5 1.02 -38.50 -62.71
C VAL A 5 1.63 -38.23 -61.33
N LEU A 6 2.05 -36.99 -61.09
CA LEU A 6 2.39 -36.47 -59.76
C LEU A 6 1.09 -36.12 -59.03
N ALA A 7 0.74 -36.90 -58.01
CA ALA A 7 -0.34 -36.57 -57.09
C ALA A 7 0.13 -35.47 -56.12
N ALA A 8 -0.52 -34.31 -56.17
CA ALA A 8 -0.37 -33.26 -55.18
C ALA A 8 -0.97 -33.73 -53.85
N ALA A 9 -0.15 -33.89 -52.83
CA ALA A 9 -0.61 -34.11 -51.47
C ALA A 9 -1.26 -32.81 -50.95
N ALA A 10 -2.58 -32.84 -50.75
CA ALA A 10 -3.29 -31.77 -50.05
C ALA A 10 -2.77 -31.70 -48.61
N ILE A 11 -2.18 -30.56 -48.24
CA ILE A 11 -1.81 -30.23 -46.87
C ILE A 11 -3.12 -30.07 -46.10
N ALA A 12 -3.40 -30.99 -45.17
CA ALA A 12 -4.51 -30.85 -44.23
C ALA A 12 -4.31 -29.56 -43.40
N PRO A 13 -5.37 -28.78 -43.12
CA PRO A 13 -5.26 -27.64 -42.21
C PRO A 13 -4.76 -28.15 -40.84
N ALA A 14 -3.73 -27.52 -40.31
CA ALA A 14 -3.28 -27.78 -38.95
C ALA A 14 -4.49 -27.62 -38.01
N ALA A 15 -4.78 -28.66 -37.21
CA ALA A 15 -5.80 -28.56 -36.19
C ALA A 15 -5.51 -27.33 -35.33
N ALA A 16 -6.48 -26.41 -35.21
CA ALA A 16 -6.33 -25.24 -34.35
C ALA A 16 -5.94 -25.71 -32.94
N SER A 17 -4.80 -25.25 -32.41
CA SER A 17 -4.44 -25.60 -31.04
C SER A 17 -5.52 -25.06 -30.13
N ALA A 18 -6.15 -25.91 -29.32
CA ALA A 18 -7.03 -25.41 -28.27
C ALA A 18 -6.19 -24.60 -27.26
N ALA A 19 -6.80 -23.59 -26.66
CA ALA A 19 -6.17 -22.74 -25.67
C ALA A 19 -7.16 -22.37 -24.58
N GLN A 20 -6.65 -22.23 -23.36
CA GLN A 20 -7.37 -21.55 -22.28
C GLN A 20 -7.05 -20.06 -22.37
N VAL A 21 -8.08 -19.22 -22.38
CA VAL A 21 -7.94 -17.76 -22.42
C VAL A 21 -8.84 -17.15 -21.35
N TRP A 22 -8.29 -16.30 -20.50
CA TRP A 22 -9.03 -15.66 -19.41
C TRP A 22 -8.46 -14.27 -19.06
N PRO A 23 -9.25 -13.38 -18.45
CA PRO A 23 -8.75 -12.09 -18.00
C PRO A 23 -8.07 -12.23 -16.62
N ALA A 24 -7.10 -11.36 -16.35
CA ALA A 24 -6.49 -11.18 -15.04
C ALA A 24 -6.37 -9.68 -14.71
N LEU A 25 -6.33 -9.34 -13.43
CA LEU A 25 -6.17 -7.94 -13.00
C LEU A 25 -4.77 -7.44 -13.37
N THR A 26 -4.61 -6.14 -13.59
CA THR A 26 -3.28 -5.54 -13.83
C THR A 26 -2.33 -5.69 -12.65
N THR A 27 -2.91 -5.86 -11.47
CA THR A 27 -2.23 -6.00 -10.18
C THR A 27 -1.92 -7.46 -9.81
N ASP A 28 -2.38 -8.43 -10.62
CA ASP A 28 -2.08 -9.86 -10.45
C ASP A 28 -0.78 -10.25 -11.18
N HIS A 29 -0.05 -11.19 -10.58
CA HIS A 29 1.04 -11.90 -11.27
C HIS A 29 0.47 -13.07 -12.07
N VAL A 30 0.55 -13.00 -13.39
CA VAL A 30 0.25 -14.14 -14.27
C VAL A 30 1.53 -14.94 -14.46
N PHE A 31 1.63 -16.10 -13.84
CA PHE A 31 2.80 -16.98 -13.91
C PHE A 31 2.72 -17.98 -15.08
N PRO A 32 3.85 -18.55 -15.53
CA PRO A 32 3.85 -19.56 -16.60
C PRO A 32 3.00 -20.80 -16.31
N ASP A 33 2.77 -21.12 -15.02
CA ASP A 33 1.94 -22.22 -14.54
C ASP A 33 0.51 -21.79 -14.14
N SER A 34 0.16 -20.50 -14.29
CA SER A 34 -1.19 -20.02 -13.99
C SER A 34 -2.24 -20.71 -14.85
N THR A 35 -3.39 -21.01 -14.25
CA THR A 35 -4.55 -21.60 -14.90
C THR A 35 -5.80 -20.77 -14.59
N PRO A 36 -6.84 -20.79 -15.45
CA PRO A 36 -8.05 -20.03 -15.20
C PRO A 36 -8.77 -20.54 -13.95
N ALA A 37 -9.34 -19.61 -13.16
CA ALA A 37 -10.27 -19.96 -12.11
C ALA A 37 -11.52 -20.65 -12.69
N ALA A 38 -12.21 -21.48 -11.90
CA ALA A 38 -13.38 -22.25 -12.34
C ALA A 38 -14.53 -21.39 -12.90
N ASN A 39 -14.59 -20.11 -12.51
CA ASN A 39 -15.58 -19.12 -12.89
C ASN A 39 -14.94 -17.88 -13.55
N ALA A 40 -13.82 -18.05 -14.25
CA ALA A 40 -13.17 -16.95 -14.96
C ALA A 40 -14.13 -16.29 -15.95
N ASP A 41 -14.07 -14.95 -16.03
CA ASP A 41 -14.88 -14.19 -16.97
C ASP A 41 -14.54 -14.56 -18.43
N ALA A 42 -15.55 -14.52 -19.31
CA ALA A 42 -15.38 -14.87 -20.71
C ALA A 42 -14.81 -13.73 -21.59
N GLY A 43 -14.36 -12.63 -20.98
CA GLY A 43 -13.86 -11.46 -21.69
C GLY A 43 -13.19 -10.45 -20.75
N LEU A 44 -12.37 -9.57 -21.32
CA LEU A 44 -11.72 -8.49 -20.58
C LEU A 44 -12.67 -7.29 -20.44
N ASN A 45 -13.01 -6.92 -19.21
CA ASN A 45 -13.92 -5.83 -18.91
C ASN A 45 -13.19 -4.71 -18.16
N LEU A 46 -12.86 -3.64 -18.88
CA LEU A 46 -12.22 -2.44 -18.33
C LEU A 46 -13.30 -1.44 -17.89
N LEU A 47 -13.11 -0.84 -16.73
CA LEU A 47 -13.90 0.28 -16.23
C LEU A 47 -12.96 1.47 -16.13
N THR A 48 -13.35 2.64 -16.64
CA THR A 48 -12.42 3.76 -16.76
C THR A 48 -13.13 5.11 -16.69
N ALA A 49 -12.42 6.14 -16.25
CA ALA A 49 -12.80 7.53 -16.42
C ALA A 49 -12.30 8.07 -17.77
N ARG A 50 -12.85 9.20 -18.19
CA ARG A 50 -12.29 9.95 -19.32
C ARG A 50 -10.88 10.43 -18.99
N GLY A 51 -9.98 10.47 -19.97
CA GLY A 51 -8.61 10.96 -19.80
C GLY A 51 -7.64 9.96 -19.17
N GLU A 52 -8.09 8.74 -18.88
CA GLU A 52 -7.24 7.67 -18.35
C GLU A 52 -6.60 6.84 -19.45
N GLN A 53 -5.50 6.19 -19.10
CA GLN A 53 -5.13 4.94 -19.74
C GLN A 53 -5.57 3.81 -18.81
N GLU A 54 -6.43 2.90 -19.27
CA GLU A 54 -6.86 1.75 -18.47
C GLU A 54 -6.39 0.47 -19.16
N GLY A 55 -5.75 -0.42 -18.40
CA GLY A 55 -5.23 -1.67 -18.94
C GLY A 55 -5.80 -2.90 -18.26
N GLY A 56 -5.55 -4.06 -18.86
CA GLY A 56 -5.91 -5.36 -18.32
C GLY A 56 -5.08 -6.48 -18.94
N GLN A 57 -4.92 -7.59 -18.21
CA GLN A 57 -4.19 -8.74 -18.69
C GLN A 57 -5.15 -9.78 -19.31
N VAL A 58 -4.78 -10.33 -20.45
CA VAL A 58 -5.40 -11.52 -21.05
C VAL A 58 -4.36 -12.64 -20.99
N ALA A 59 -4.58 -13.60 -20.10
CA ALA A 59 -3.73 -14.77 -19.97
C ALA A 59 -4.12 -15.80 -21.02
N VAL A 60 -3.13 -16.26 -21.79
CA VAL A 60 -3.30 -17.24 -22.87
C VAL A 60 -2.41 -18.43 -22.58
N ARG A 61 -3.01 -19.62 -22.51
CA ARG A 61 -2.32 -20.89 -22.33
C ARG A 61 -2.69 -21.85 -23.47
N PRO A 62 -1.92 -21.90 -24.56
CA PRO A 62 -2.18 -22.80 -25.67
C PRO A 62 -1.67 -24.21 -25.37
N ASP A 63 -2.33 -25.24 -25.90
CA ASP A 63 -1.89 -26.64 -25.73
C ASP A 63 -0.55 -26.92 -26.43
N GLY A 64 -0.29 -26.23 -27.54
CA GLY A 64 0.94 -26.31 -28.32
C GLY A 64 1.50 -24.93 -28.67
N PRO A 65 2.77 -24.82 -29.08
CA PRO A 65 3.34 -23.55 -29.49
C PRO A 65 2.58 -22.93 -30.67
N VAL A 66 2.28 -21.64 -30.60
CA VAL A 66 1.47 -20.94 -31.59
C VAL A 66 1.87 -19.48 -31.70
N ARG A 67 1.88 -18.96 -32.93
CA ARG A 67 2.03 -17.52 -33.19
C ARG A 67 0.66 -16.90 -33.39
N VAL A 68 0.35 -15.84 -32.64
CA VAL A 68 -0.92 -15.12 -32.73
C VAL A 68 -0.71 -13.66 -33.13
N PRO A 69 -1.65 -13.03 -33.85
CA PRO A 69 -1.54 -11.61 -34.20
C PRO A 69 -1.65 -10.70 -32.96
N ALA A 70 -2.54 -11.02 -32.02
CA ALA A 70 -2.79 -10.25 -30.79
C ALA A 70 -3.07 -8.76 -31.08
N THR A 71 -4.09 -8.50 -31.91
CA THR A 71 -4.49 -7.14 -32.32
C THR A 71 -5.88 -6.79 -31.84
N VAL A 72 -6.16 -5.50 -31.66
CA VAL A 72 -7.49 -4.99 -31.29
C VAL A 72 -7.88 -3.95 -32.35
N GLY A 73 -9.10 -4.07 -32.88
CA GLY A 73 -9.67 -3.08 -33.79
C GLY A 73 -10.33 -1.91 -33.05
N ASP A 74 -11.07 -1.08 -33.78
CA ASP A 74 -11.86 -0.01 -33.18
C ASP A 74 -12.84 -0.57 -32.14
N LEU A 75 -12.97 0.13 -31.01
CA LEU A 75 -13.99 -0.17 -30.01
C LEU A 75 -15.21 0.71 -30.27
N THR A 76 -16.38 0.09 -30.36
CA THR A 76 -17.60 0.76 -30.82
C THR A 76 -18.68 0.76 -29.74
N GLY A 77 -19.40 1.87 -29.61
CA GLY A 77 -20.41 2.07 -28.57
C GLY A 77 -21.18 3.37 -28.85
N PRO A 78 -21.37 4.25 -27.85
CA PRO A 78 -21.91 5.60 -28.06
C PRO A 78 -21.09 6.48 -29.02
N GLY A 79 -19.86 6.07 -29.34
CA GLY A 79 -18.99 6.65 -30.35
C GLY A 79 -17.95 5.60 -30.77
N VAL A 80 -16.74 6.04 -31.10
CA VAL A 80 -15.60 5.17 -31.42
C VAL A 80 -14.41 5.51 -30.53
N ILE A 81 -13.73 4.49 -30.00
CA ILE A 81 -12.35 4.57 -29.52
C ILE A 81 -11.50 3.92 -30.62
N PRO A 82 -10.68 4.67 -31.37
CA PRO A 82 -9.94 4.13 -32.51
C PRO A 82 -8.95 3.04 -32.08
N ALA A 83 -8.65 2.10 -32.96
CA ALA A 83 -7.62 1.07 -32.74
C ALA A 83 -6.25 1.67 -32.37
N ALA A 84 -5.93 2.88 -32.87
CA ALA A 84 -4.71 3.60 -32.55
C ALA A 84 -4.58 3.98 -31.06
N ASN A 85 -5.71 4.01 -30.34
CA ASN A 85 -5.76 4.24 -28.90
C ASN A 85 -5.68 2.92 -28.10
N VAL A 86 -5.52 1.78 -28.75
CA VAL A 86 -5.37 0.47 -28.11
C VAL A 86 -3.98 -0.08 -28.39
N SER A 87 -3.22 -0.33 -27.34
CA SER A 87 -1.90 -0.95 -27.42
C SER A 87 -1.94 -2.34 -26.80
N VAL A 88 -1.25 -3.29 -27.43
CA VAL A 88 -1.11 -4.66 -26.91
C VAL A 88 0.36 -4.95 -26.68
N TYR A 89 0.68 -5.42 -25.48
CA TYR A 89 2.01 -5.79 -25.07
C TYR A 89 2.04 -7.26 -24.67
N ARG A 90 3.11 -7.98 -25.01
CA ARG A 90 3.44 -9.22 -24.33
C ARG A 90 4.10 -8.87 -23.00
N VAL A 91 3.58 -9.42 -21.91
CA VAL A 91 4.25 -9.37 -20.61
C VAL A 91 5.45 -10.33 -20.66
N GLY A 92 6.66 -9.77 -20.54
CA GLY A 92 7.90 -10.53 -20.46
C GLY A 92 8.13 -11.09 -19.06
N TYR A 93 8.75 -12.27 -18.99
CA TYR A 93 9.13 -12.90 -17.72
C TYR A 93 10.58 -12.62 -17.35
N VAL A 94 10.78 -12.25 -16.09
CA VAL A 94 12.08 -12.02 -15.46
C VAL A 94 12.31 -13.12 -14.44
N ARG A 95 13.45 -13.80 -14.51
CA ARG A 95 13.77 -14.85 -13.56
C ARG A 95 14.39 -14.27 -12.31
N LEU A 96 13.68 -14.39 -11.20
CA LEU A 96 14.13 -14.02 -9.87
C LEU A 96 14.76 -15.24 -9.19
N THR A 97 15.84 -15.01 -8.46
CA THR A 97 16.57 -16.09 -7.76
C THR A 97 16.42 -16.00 -6.24
N GLN A 98 15.98 -14.85 -5.72
CA GLN A 98 15.79 -14.59 -4.29
C GLN A 98 14.60 -13.64 -4.09
N PRO A 99 13.83 -13.76 -2.99
CA PRO A 99 12.71 -12.87 -2.67
C PRO A 99 13.16 -11.55 -2.03
N SER A 100 12.60 -10.42 -2.47
CA SER A 100 12.91 -9.05 -2.01
C SER A 100 12.72 -8.88 -0.51
N THR A 101 11.56 -9.33 -0.04
CA THR A 101 11.18 -9.16 1.35
C THR A 101 11.73 -10.27 2.22
N GLY A 102 12.52 -11.23 1.72
CA GLY A 102 13.00 -12.39 2.49
C GLY A 102 11.92 -13.06 3.36
N ILE A 103 10.65 -12.97 2.92
CA ILE A 103 9.43 -13.50 3.52
C ILE A 103 8.79 -14.32 2.41
N GLY A 104 8.61 -15.62 2.64
CA GLY A 104 8.05 -16.54 1.67
C GLY A 104 9.01 -16.93 0.52
N PRO A 105 8.81 -18.10 -0.10
CA PRO A 105 9.50 -18.47 -1.32
C PRO A 105 8.95 -17.70 -2.53
N LEU A 106 9.75 -17.61 -3.59
CA LEU A 106 9.26 -17.20 -4.91
C LEU A 106 8.24 -18.24 -5.43
N HIS A 107 7.27 -17.79 -6.23
CA HIS A 107 6.30 -18.68 -6.88
C HIS A 107 6.96 -19.47 -8.03
N GLY A 108 6.57 -20.73 -8.17
CA GLY A 108 6.96 -21.58 -9.30
C GLY A 108 8.47 -21.67 -9.51
N ASP A 109 8.92 -21.41 -10.74
CA ASP A 109 10.34 -21.42 -11.13
C ASP A 109 11.03 -20.04 -11.00
N GLY A 110 10.36 -19.08 -10.36
CA GLY A 110 10.84 -17.72 -10.14
C GLY A 110 10.66 -16.78 -11.34
N ARG A 111 9.95 -17.17 -12.40
CA ARG A 111 9.60 -16.26 -13.51
C ARG A 111 8.42 -15.36 -13.16
N TYR A 112 8.69 -14.07 -12.94
CA TYR A 112 7.69 -13.03 -12.67
C TYR A 112 7.49 -12.14 -13.89
N GLY A 113 6.23 -11.81 -14.21
CA GLY A 113 5.91 -10.91 -15.30
C GLY A 113 6.17 -9.46 -14.92
N ASP A 114 6.87 -8.68 -15.76
CA ASP A 114 7.03 -7.24 -15.52
C ASP A 114 7.25 -6.41 -16.80
N PRO A 115 8.25 -6.71 -17.68
CA PRO A 115 8.44 -5.95 -18.91
C PRO A 115 7.22 -5.97 -19.84
N LEU A 116 6.85 -4.80 -20.38
CA LEU A 116 5.77 -4.68 -21.37
C LEU A 116 6.35 -4.52 -22.77
N ILE A 117 6.49 -5.64 -23.48
CA ILE A 117 7.11 -5.71 -24.80
C ILE A 117 6.02 -5.48 -25.86
N PRO A 118 6.07 -4.41 -26.68
CA PRO A 118 5.07 -4.16 -27.72
C PRO A 118 4.91 -5.34 -28.68
N VAL A 119 3.66 -5.63 -29.08
CA VAL A 119 3.37 -6.64 -30.11
C VAL A 119 3.40 -5.98 -31.49
N ASP A 120 4.50 -6.18 -32.22
CA ASP A 120 4.69 -5.69 -33.59
C ASP A 120 4.58 -6.84 -34.60
N GLY A 121 3.40 -7.06 -35.19
CA GLY A 121 3.23 -8.11 -36.21
C GLY A 121 3.10 -9.53 -35.65
N GLY A 122 2.62 -9.66 -34.41
CA GLY A 122 2.31 -10.92 -33.76
C GLY A 122 3.32 -11.38 -32.73
N VAL A 123 2.92 -12.38 -31.94
CA VAL A 123 3.64 -12.87 -30.77
C VAL A 123 3.64 -14.40 -30.73
N ASP A 124 4.79 -14.97 -30.42
CA ASP A 124 4.95 -16.42 -30.23
C ASP A 124 4.60 -16.79 -28.79
N LEU A 125 3.67 -17.72 -28.63
CA LEU A 125 3.20 -18.25 -27.36
C LEU A 125 3.71 -19.70 -27.18
N PRO A 126 4.38 -20.02 -26.07
CA PRO A 126 4.81 -21.37 -25.76
C PRO A 126 3.61 -22.29 -25.47
N GLY A 127 3.67 -23.54 -25.95
CA GLY A 127 2.68 -24.56 -25.62
C GLY A 127 2.84 -25.05 -24.19
N GLY A 128 1.73 -25.25 -23.49
CA GLY A 128 1.73 -25.73 -22.10
C GLY A 128 2.25 -24.71 -21.08
N GLU A 129 2.44 -23.45 -21.46
CA GLU A 129 2.77 -22.34 -20.57
C GLU A 129 1.81 -21.18 -20.79
N THR A 130 1.56 -20.42 -19.73
CA THR A 130 0.70 -19.25 -19.78
C THR A 130 1.55 -18.01 -20.11
N THR A 131 1.07 -17.19 -21.04
CA THR A 131 1.64 -15.88 -21.35
C THR A 131 0.56 -14.82 -21.20
N ALA A 132 0.85 -13.73 -20.48
CA ALA A 132 -0.05 -12.60 -20.40
C ALA A 132 0.16 -11.62 -21.56
N LEU A 133 -0.95 -11.20 -22.17
CA LEU A 133 -1.03 -10.07 -23.08
C LEU A 133 -1.67 -8.90 -22.33
N TYR A 134 -0.95 -7.80 -22.17
CA TYR A 134 -1.47 -6.58 -21.54
C TYR A 134 -2.10 -5.70 -22.62
N VAL A 135 -3.41 -5.51 -22.54
CA VAL A 135 -4.18 -4.61 -23.41
C VAL A 135 -4.34 -3.28 -22.68
N LEU A 136 -3.86 -2.19 -23.27
CA LEU A 136 -3.92 -0.83 -22.73
C LEU A 136 -4.78 0.04 -23.63
N VAL A 137 -5.79 0.71 -23.08
CA VAL A 137 -6.69 1.59 -23.81
C VAL A 137 -6.51 3.03 -23.32
N ASP A 138 -6.10 3.93 -24.22
CA ASP A 138 -6.03 5.37 -23.96
C ASP A 138 -7.39 6.03 -24.26
N VAL A 139 -8.08 6.46 -23.22
CA VAL A 139 -9.43 7.02 -23.31
C VAL A 139 -9.36 8.54 -23.37
N PRO A 140 -9.76 9.18 -24.49
CA PRO A 140 -9.74 10.64 -24.60
C PRO A 140 -10.55 11.33 -23.50
N ALA A 141 -10.07 12.48 -23.02
CA ALA A 141 -10.79 13.28 -22.01
C ALA A 141 -12.21 13.71 -22.47
N GLY A 142 -12.42 13.82 -23.78
CA GLY A 142 -13.71 14.13 -24.40
C GLY A 142 -14.56 12.90 -24.76
N GLN A 143 -14.12 11.67 -24.48
CA GLN A 143 -14.82 10.45 -24.89
C GLN A 143 -16.24 10.43 -24.32
N THR A 144 -17.24 10.10 -25.14
CA THR A 144 -18.63 10.00 -24.67
C THR A 144 -18.76 8.84 -23.68
N PRO A 145 -19.33 9.06 -22.48
CA PRO A 145 -19.54 7.99 -21.51
C PRO A 145 -20.44 6.86 -22.05
N GLY A 146 -20.13 5.63 -21.64
CA GLY A 146 -20.86 4.42 -21.99
C GLY A 146 -19.93 3.26 -22.35
N THR A 147 -20.51 2.14 -22.75
CA THR A 147 -19.78 0.90 -23.02
C THR A 147 -19.36 0.79 -24.48
N TYR A 148 -18.07 0.57 -24.71
CA TYR A 148 -17.46 0.31 -26.01
C TYR A 148 -17.05 -1.15 -26.09
N ALA A 149 -17.44 -1.82 -27.17
CA ALA A 149 -17.17 -3.23 -27.39
C ALA A 149 -16.19 -3.44 -28.54
N GLY A 150 -15.32 -4.44 -28.38
CA GLY A 150 -14.40 -4.94 -29.38
C GLY A 150 -13.93 -6.35 -29.01
N ALA A 151 -12.80 -6.77 -29.58
CA ALA A 151 -12.18 -8.04 -29.21
C ALA A 151 -10.69 -8.03 -29.52
N LEU A 152 -9.92 -8.72 -28.68
CA LEU A 152 -8.54 -9.10 -28.96
C LEU A 152 -8.55 -10.29 -29.93
N ASP A 153 -8.02 -10.10 -31.13
CA ASP A 153 -7.87 -11.14 -32.13
C ASP A 153 -6.60 -11.95 -31.86
N LEU A 154 -6.78 -13.24 -31.56
CA LEU A 154 -5.72 -14.22 -31.35
C LEU A 154 -5.58 -15.18 -32.55
N GLY A 155 -6.17 -14.85 -33.71
CA GLY A 155 -6.08 -15.61 -34.94
C GLY A 155 -6.70 -17.00 -34.80
N ALA A 156 -5.89 -18.05 -34.96
CA ALA A 156 -6.35 -19.44 -34.87
C ALA A 156 -6.91 -19.83 -33.49
N LEU A 157 -6.57 -19.09 -32.44
CA LEU A 157 -7.12 -19.29 -31.09
C LEU A 157 -8.48 -18.61 -30.87
N GLY A 158 -8.98 -17.89 -31.88
CA GLY A 158 -10.25 -17.16 -31.81
C GLY A 158 -10.11 -15.71 -31.36
N ARG A 159 -11.25 -15.11 -31.01
CA ARG A 159 -11.34 -13.71 -30.59
C ARG A 159 -11.79 -13.64 -29.13
N PHE A 160 -11.03 -12.93 -28.31
CA PHE A 160 -11.35 -12.75 -26.90
C PHE A 160 -12.10 -11.43 -26.70
N PRO A 161 -13.35 -11.44 -26.19
CA PRO A 161 -14.15 -10.23 -26.02
C PRO A 161 -13.46 -9.16 -25.16
N LEU A 162 -13.56 -7.90 -25.58
CA LEU A 162 -13.08 -6.73 -24.85
C LEU A 162 -14.23 -5.72 -24.72
N SER A 163 -14.46 -5.24 -23.50
CA SER A 163 -15.41 -4.18 -23.20
C SER A 163 -14.73 -3.09 -22.39
N VAL A 164 -14.98 -1.82 -22.74
CA VAL A 164 -14.50 -0.63 -22.03
C VAL A 164 -15.69 0.22 -21.62
N ASP A 165 -15.97 0.29 -20.32
CA ASP A 165 -17.03 1.11 -19.75
C ASP A 165 -16.48 2.47 -19.31
N VAL A 166 -16.72 3.49 -20.12
CA VAL A 166 -16.27 4.87 -19.88
C VAL A 166 -17.29 5.59 -19.01
N THR A 167 -16.84 6.01 -17.83
CA THR A 167 -17.64 6.78 -16.88
C THR A 167 -17.59 8.28 -17.18
N PRO A 168 -18.56 9.09 -16.72
CA PRO A 168 -18.50 10.54 -16.86
C PRO A 168 -17.46 11.21 -15.94
N ALA A 169 -16.79 10.48 -15.04
CA ALA A 169 -15.65 11.04 -14.32
C ALA A 169 -14.51 11.36 -15.29
N THR A 170 -13.58 12.23 -14.89
CA THR A 170 -12.39 12.55 -15.68
C THR A 170 -11.18 12.49 -14.78
N ALA A 171 -10.24 11.60 -15.06
CA ALA A 171 -9.01 11.51 -14.30
C ALA A 171 -7.96 12.47 -14.87
N ASN A 172 -7.01 12.86 -14.02
CA ASN A 172 -5.87 13.68 -14.41
C ASN A 172 -4.63 13.26 -13.64
N ARG A 173 -3.79 12.43 -14.27
CA ARG A 173 -2.53 11.93 -13.71
C ARG A 173 -1.53 13.05 -13.36
N ASP A 174 -1.62 14.22 -13.99
CA ASP A 174 -0.71 15.34 -13.70
C ASP A 174 -1.01 16.03 -12.35
N GLU A 175 -2.16 15.74 -11.72
CA GLU A 175 -2.50 16.24 -10.37
C GLU A 175 -1.73 15.55 -9.23
N PHE A 176 -1.14 14.39 -9.52
CA PHE A 176 -0.23 13.66 -8.63
C PHE A 176 1.06 13.32 -9.41
N PRO A 177 1.99 14.29 -9.55
CA PRO A 177 3.19 14.10 -10.36
C PRO A 177 4.07 12.97 -9.82
N ILE A 178 4.48 12.12 -10.75
CA ILE A 178 5.48 11.08 -10.54
C ILE A 178 6.77 11.54 -11.20
N VAL A 179 7.86 11.57 -10.43
CA VAL A 179 9.20 11.85 -10.95
C VAL A 179 10.10 10.66 -10.68
N ALA A 180 10.65 10.07 -11.74
CA ALA A 180 11.60 8.97 -11.64
C ALA A 180 12.81 9.25 -12.53
N ARG A 181 14.03 9.26 -11.96
CA ARG A 181 15.21 9.74 -12.69
C ARG A 181 15.66 8.79 -13.80
N LEU A 182 15.79 9.30 -15.02
CA LEU A 182 16.31 8.55 -16.17
C LEU A 182 17.85 8.57 -16.22
N HIS A 183 18.46 7.42 -16.43
CA HIS A 183 19.90 7.25 -16.64
C HIS A 183 20.20 6.94 -18.13
N THR A 184 20.42 7.98 -18.94
CA THR A 184 20.64 7.82 -20.40
C THR A 184 21.89 7.03 -20.75
N ILE A 185 22.95 7.13 -19.94
CA ILE A 185 24.19 6.37 -20.14
C ILE A 185 23.95 4.86 -19.98
N ASN A 186 23.27 4.43 -18.92
CA ASN A 186 22.98 3.01 -18.71
C ASN A 186 22.03 2.47 -19.78
N LEU A 187 21.10 3.31 -20.23
CA LEU A 187 20.21 2.96 -21.33
C LEU A 187 20.98 2.74 -22.64
N ALA A 188 21.84 3.67 -23.03
CA ALA A 188 22.67 3.55 -24.23
C ALA A 188 23.59 2.32 -24.18
N LYS A 189 24.25 2.08 -23.03
CA LYS A 189 25.08 0.88 -22.80
C LYS A 189 24.29 -0.42 -22.97
N SER A 190 23.07 -0.48 -22.46
CA SER A 190 22.21 -1.68 -22.59
C SER A 190 21.89 -2.03 -24.05
N LEU A 191 21.99 -1.05 -24.96
CA LEU A 191 21.74 -1.18 -26.38
C LEU A 191 23.03 -1.25 -27.20
N GLY A 192 24.20 -1.30 -26.55
CA GLY A 192 25.51 -1.31 -27.23
C GLY A 192 25.82 -0.01 -27.98
N THR A 193 25.25 1.13 -27.58
CA THR A 193 25.47 2.44 -28.20
C THR A 193 25.91 3.51 -27.18
N THR A 194 26.03 4.76 -27.63
CA THR A 194 26.39 5.92 -26.81
C THR A 194 25.24 6.95 -26.73
N PRO A 195 25.20 7.81 -25.70
CA PRO A 195 24.21 8.88 -25.61
C PRO A 195 24.25 9.91 -26.76
N ASP A 196 25.34 9.91 -27.54
CA ASP A 196 25.54 10.83 -28.67
C ASP A 196 25.10 10.26 -30.01
N ASP A 197 24.75 8.97 -30.07
CA ASP A 197 24.20 8.34 -31.27
C ASP A 197 22.89 9.05 -31.70
N PRO A 198 22.81 9.61 -32.91
CA PRO A 198 21.59 10.27 -33.41
C PRO A 198 20.35 9.38 -33.38
N ALA A 199 20.50 8.07 -33.63
CA ALA A 199 19.38 7.13 -33.57
C ALA A 199 18.88 6.96 -32.13
N PHE A 200 19.80 6.93 -31.16
CA PHE A 200 19.47 6.88 -29.74
C PHE A 200 18.77 8.17 -29.28
N VAL A 201 19.30 9.34 -29.63
CA VAL A 201 18.66 10.63 -29.32
C VAL A 201 17.25 10.68 -29.90
N LYS A 202 17.08 10.26 -31.15
CA LYS A 202 15.76 10.18 -31.80
C LYS A 202 14.82 9.22 -31.09
N GLY A 203 15.31 8.05 -30.64
CA GLY A 203 14.51 7.11 -29.85
C GLY A 203 14.11 7.66 -28.49
N VAL A 204 15.01 8.37 -27.80
CA VAL A 204 14.70 9.01 -26.51
C VAL A 204 13.56 10.03 -26.67
N TYR A 205 13.64 10.90 -27.68
CA TYR A 205 12.66 11.97 -27.88
C TYR A 205 11.41 11.55 -28.66
N GLY A 206 11.49 10.52 -29.49
CA GLY A 206 10.41 10.06 -30.36
C GLY A 206 9.62 8.87 -29.85
N ASP A 207 10.15 8.12 -28.88
CA ASP A 207 9.54 6.87 -28.38
C ASP A 207 9.48 6.86 -26.83
N LEU A 208 10.62 6.94 -26.15
CA LEU A 208 10.69 6.85 -24.68
C LEU A 208 9.99 8.01 -23.96
N LEU A 209 10.31 9.26 -24.29
CA LEU A 209 9.71 10.41 -23.63
C LEU A 209 8.20 10.52 -23.87
N PRO A 210 7.66 10.29 -25.09
CA PRO A 210 6.23 10.14 -25.31
C PRO A 210 5.59 9.03 -24.45
N MET A 211 6.23 7.85 -24.36
CA MET A 211 5.76 6.75 -23.51
C MET A 211 5.65 7.18 -22.03
N LEU A 212 6.68 7.86 -21.50
CA LEU A 212 6.70 8.35 -20.12
C LEU A 212 5.69 9.48 -19.90
N ARG A 213 5.56 10.42 -20.84
CA ARG A 213 4.61 11.54 -20.77
C ARG A 213 3.17 11.04 -20.73
N ALA A 214 2.85 10.07 -21.58
CA ALA A 214 1.54 9.43 -21.60
C ALA A 214 1.20 8.87 -20.21
N ARG A 215 2.18 8.31 -19.47
CA ARG A 215 1.98 7.77 -18.12
C ARG A 215 2.04 8.82 -16.99
N GLY A 216 2.25 10.10 -17.30
CA GLY A 216 2.41 11.15 -16.29
C GLY A 216 3.73 11.05 -15.50
N VAL A 217 4.72 10.30 -16.00
CA VAL A 217 5.98 10.06 -15.31
C VAL A 217 7.08 10.95 -15.89
N SER A 218 7.58 11.89 -15.09
CA SER A 218 8.72 12.70 -15.48
C SER A 218 10.03 11.93 -15.34
N PRO A 219 10.97 12.03 -16.31
CA PRO A 219 12.32 11.46 -16.22
C PRO A 219 13.23 12.20 -15.21
N GLY A 220 12.69 13.13 -14.43
CA GLY A 220 13.46 14.07 -13.61
C GLY A 220 13.97 15.20 -14.48
N ARG A 221 15.24 15.11 -14.90
CA ARG A 221 15.88 16.11 -15.77
C ARG A 221 15.49 15.89 -17.22
N ALA A 222 15.53 16.96 -18.01
CA ALA A 222 15.45 16.87 -19.45
C ALA A 222 16.64 16.03 -19.98
N PRO A 223 16.41 14.84 -20.58
CA PRO A 223 17.50 13.97 -20.98
C PRO A 223 18.36 14.58 -22.09
N LEU A 224 19.69 14.45 -22.00
CA LEU A 224 20.61 14.91 -23.06
C LEU A 224 20.48 16.42 -23.35
N ALA A 225 20.06 17.19 -22.34
CA ALA A 225 19.80 18.63 -22.44
C ALA A 225 20.57 19.44 -21.38
N ASP A 226 21.54 18.83 -20.70
CA ASP A 226 22.35 19.49 -19.69
C ASP A 226 23.18 20.65 -20.31
N PRO A 227 23.35 21.77 -19.59
CA PRO A 227 24.23 22.84 -20.04
C PRO A 227 25.69 22.43 -19.90
N VAL A 228 26.55 23.02 -20.73
CA VAL A 228 27.99 23.02 -20.49
C VAL A 228 28.29 24.12 -19.49
N VAL A 229 28.94 23.79 -18.37
CA VAL A 229 29.33 24.78 -17.35
C VAL A 229 30.82 25.03 -17.47
N ASP A 230 31.19 26.27 -17.80
CA ASP A 230 32.58 26.70 -17.79
C ASP A 230 33.09 26.70 -16.35
N ALA A 231 34.11 25.91 -16.07
CA ALA A 231 34.52 25.67 -14.70
C ALA A 231 35.17 26.91 -14.05
N ALA A 232 35.75 27.84 -14.83
CA ALA A 232 36.43 29.03 -14.31
C ALA A 232 35.41 30.08 -13.84
N SER A 233 34.48 30.39 -14.74
CA SER A 233 33.47 31.43 -14.57
C SER A 233 32.18 30.92 -13.92
N GLY A 234 31.91 29.61 -13.99
CA GLY A 234 30.62 29.01 -13.63
C GLY A 234 29.52 29.28 -14.67
N THR A 235 29.85 29.83 -15.84
CA THR A 235 28.84 30.18 -16.85
C THR A 235 28.22 28.91 -17.44
N ALA A 236 26.91 28.75 -17.27
CA ALA A 236 26.15 27.66 -17.87
C ALA A 236 25.63 28.04 -19.26
N THR A 237 26.04 27.30 -20.29
CA THR A 237 25.66 27.55 -21.69
C THR A 237 24.91 26.36 -22.27
N PHE A 238 23.74 26.62 -22.84
CA PHE A 238 23.00 25.63 -23.62
C PHE A 238 23.36 25.77 -25.10
N GLY A 239 24.22 24.88 -25.61
CA GLY A 239 24.56 24.84 -27.02
C GLY A 239 23.35 24.50 -27.91
N PRO A 240 23.49 24.50 -29.25
CA PRO A 240 22.38 24.26 -30.17
C PRO A 240 21.65 22.94 -29.91
N ARG A 241 22.39 21.84 -29.68
CA ARG A 241 21.80 20.52 -29.40
C ARG A 241 21.07 20.48 -28.06
N SER A 242 21.70 20.91 -26.96
CA SER A 242 21.04 20.89 -25.65
C SER A 242 19.86 21.87 -25.58
N SER A 243 19.92 23.01 -26.28
CA SER A 243 18.78 23.92 -26.43
C SER A 243 17.62 23.27 -27.18
N ALA A 244 17.87 22.65 -28.35
CA ALA A 244 16.82 21.99 -29.12
C ALA A 244 16.17 20.83 -28.34
N ASN A 245 16.99 20.02 -27.67
CA ASN A 245 16.55 18.94 -26.80
C ASN A 245 15.72 19.45 -25.61
N LEU A 246 16.17 20.54 -24.97
CA LEU A 246 15.44 21.15 -23.86
C LEU A 246 14.09 21.70 -24.32
N ASP A 247 14.06 22.43 -25.44
CA ASP A 247 12.83 23.04 -25.98
C ASP A 247 11.83 21.96 -26.44
N ALA A 248 12.31 20.86 -27.05
CA ALA A 248 11.48 19.71 -27.40
C ALA A 248 10.87 19.04 -26.15
N TYR A 249 11.69 18.77 -25.13
CA TYR A 249 11.23 18.19 -23.85
C TYR A 249 10.18 19.10 -23.18
N PHE A 250 10.45 20.39 -23.19
CA PHE A 250 9.57 21.43 -22.69
C PHE A 250 8.24 21.54 -23.45
N GLY A 251 8.22 21.24 -24.75
CA GLY A 251 7.01 21.14 -25.56
C GLY A 251 6.11 19.96 -25.20
N MET A 252 6.66 18.90 -24.58
CA MET A 252 5.88 17.73 -24.14
C MET A 252 5.04 17.99 -22.88
N GLY A 253 5.35 19.04 -22.13
CA GLY A 253 4.53 19.48 -20.99
C GLY A 253 4.50 18.50 -19.81
N PHE A 254 5.65 17.95 -19.41
CA PHE A 254 5.75 17.20 -18.15
C PHE A 254 5.37 18.07 -16.95
N ALA A 255 4.62 17.51 -16.00
CA ALA A 255 4.13 18.23 -14.82
C ALA A 255 5.26 18.77 -13.92
N ARG A 256 6.38 18.04 -13.84
CA ARG A 256 7.56 18.40 -13.04
C ARG A 256 8.84 18.12 -13.80
N THR A 257 9.78 19.04 -13.73
CA THR A 257 11.11 18.94 -14.33
C THR A 257 12.15 19.32 -13.29
N GLU A 258 13.11 18.43 -13.09
CA GLU A 258 14.26 18.70 -12.24
C GLU A 258 15.24 19.62 -12.99
N VAL A 259 15.64 20.68 -12.31
CA VAL A 259 16.66 21.62 -12.74
C VAL A 259 18.06 21.01 -12.46
N PRO A 260 19.04 21.11 -13.38
CA PRO A 260 20.36 20.50 -13.20
C PRO A 260 21.28 21.30 -12.23
N PHE A 261 20.81 21.56 -11.02
CA PHE A 261 21.51 22.31 -9.96
C PHE A 261 21.79 21.44 -8.72
N LEU A 262 22.46 20.30 -8.96
CA LEU A 262 22.92 19.38 -7.90
C LEU A 262 24.33 19.74 -7.39
N PRO A 263 24.79 19.13 -6.27
CA PRO A 263 26.15 19.30 -5.77
C PRO A 263 27.22 18.90 -6.80
N ASN A 264 26.86 18.04 -7.76
CA ASN A 264 27.74 17.41 -8.74
C ASN A 264 28.08 18.27 -9.97
N GLN A 265 28.08 19.60 -9.81
CA GLN A 265 28.70 20.47 -10.83
C GLN A 265 30.21 20.19 -10.86
N PRO A 266 30.83 19.99 -12.04
CA PRO A 266 32.26 19.74 -12.11
C PRO A 266 32.99 21.01 -11.65
N THR A 267 33.55 20.95 -10.45
CA THR A 267 34.54 21.95 -10.04
C THR A 267 35.77 21.86 -10.95
N TYR A 268 36.57 22.93 -10.96
CA TYR A 268 37.80 23.20 -11.75
C TYR A 268 38.92 22.14 -11.68
N SER A 269 38.65 20.95 -11.14
CA SER A 269 39.59 19.83 -10.99
C SER A 269 38.91 18.45 -11.00
N GLY A 270 37.62 18.35 -11.37
CA GLY A 270 36.92 17.05 -11.49
C GLY A 270 36.33 16.48 -10.20
N GLY A 271 36.07 17.32 -9.18
CA GLY A 271 35.41 16.91 -7.93
C GLY A 271 33.98 17.44 -7.73
N GLU A 272 33.18 16.73 -6.92
CA GLU A 272 31.88 17.20 -6.40
C GLU A 272 32.11 18.27 -5.32
N ASP A 273 31.65 19.51 -5.52
CA ASP A 273 31.57 20.49 -4.41
C ASP A 273 30.25 20.31 -3.67
N ARG A 274 30.27 19.37 -2.71
CA ARG A 274 29.16 19.14 -1.80
C ARG A 274 28.96 20.25 -0.77
N ALA A 275 29.92 21.16 -0.61
CA ALA A 275 29.83 22.25 0.37
C ALA A 275 29.29 23.57 -0.22
N TYR A 276 29.06 23.62 -1.54
CA TYR A 276 28.64 24.83 -2.28
C TYR A 276 29.56 26.03 -2.00
N THR A 277 30.86 25.79 -1.98
CA THR A 277 31.89 26.77 -1.59
C THR A 277 32.28 27.72 -2.72
N ALA A 278 32.21 27.29 -3.98
CA ALA A 278 32.49 28.11 -5.16
C ALA A 278 31.35 29.10 -5.49
N THR A 279 31.07 30.02 -4.56
CA THR A 279 29.83 30.82 -4.53
C THR A 279 29.64 31.66 -5.80
N ALA A 280 30.68 32.32 -6.30
CA ALA A 280 30.57 33.17 -7.50
C ALA A 280 30.23 32.35 -8.75
N GLN A 281 30.93 31.23 -8.95
CA GLN A 281 30.67 30.30 -10.06
C GLN A 281 29.27 29.70 -9.96
N ARG A 282 28.86 29.26 -8.77
CA ARG A 282 27.51 28.71 -8.53
C ARG A 282 26.42 29.74 -8.80
N GLN A 283 26.65 31.02 -8.48
CA GLN A 283 25.72 32.10 -8.81
C GLN A 283 25.62 32.30 -10.32
N ALA A 284 26.74 32.30 -11.05
CA ALA A 284 26.75 32.36 -12.51
C ALA A 284 26.02 31.16 -13.14
N THR A 285 26.24 29.96 -12.62
CA THR A 285 25.54 28.74 -13.05
C THR A 285 24.04 28.84 -12.79
N ALA A 286 23.66 29.26 -11.59
CA ALA A 286 22.27 29.45 -11.20
C ALA A 286 21.57 30.49 -12.09
N ASN A 287 22.23 31.59 -12.44
CA ASN A 287 21.69 32.61 -13.34
C ASN A 287 21.45 32.05 -14.76
N GLY A 288 22.41 31.31 -15.33
CA GLY A 288 22.25 30.69 -16.65
C GLY A 288 21.13 29.64 -16.70
N ILE A 289 21.03 28.83 -15.66
CA ILE A 289 19.95 27.86 -15.49
C ILE A 289 18.60 28.57 -15.31
N ALA A 290 18.52 29.57 -14.42
CA ALA A 290 17.31 30.35 -14.17
C ALA A 290 16.82 31.07 -15.44
N ALA A 291 17.71 31.52 -16.32
CA ALA A 291 17.33 32.12 -17.59
C ALA A 291 16.53 31.17 -18.49
N ARG A 292 16.76 29.85 -18.42
CA ARG A 292 16.02 28.84 -19.21
C ARG A 292 14.83 28.24 -18.46
N PHE A 293 14.92 28.07 -17.14
CA PHE A 293 13.91 27.39 -16.34
C PHE A 293 12.98 28.35 -15.57
N GLY A 294 13.35 29.61 -15.35
CA GLY A 294 12.60 30.56 -14.52
C GLY A 294 11.21 30.90 -15.04
N GLY A 295 11.00 30.86 -16.36
CA GLY A 295 9.67 30.98 -16.99
C GLY A 295 8.76 29.75 -16.75
N ARG A 296 9.31 28.66 -16.21
CA ARG A 296 8.64 27.36 -15.99
C ARG A 296 8.58 26.98 -14.52
N ALA A 297 8.61 27.97 -13.64
CA ALA A 297 8.55 27.82 -12.19
C ALA A 297 7.44 26.87 -11.69
N GLY A 298 6.24 26.91 -12.28
CA GLY A 298 5.14 26.04 -11.90
C GLY A 298 5.37 24.55 -12.20
N SER A 299 6.27 24.24 -13.12
CA SER A 299 6.58 22.87 -13.56
C SER A 299 8.05 22.49 -13.33
N SER A 300 8.82 23.29 -12.60
CA SER A 300 10.24 23.04 -12.33
C SER A 300 10.49 22.91 -10.83
N TYR A 301 11.54 22.20 -10.44
CA TYR A 301 12.03 22.14 -9.06
C TYR A 301 13.52 21.80 -9.05
N SER A 302 14.21 22.00 -7.93
CA SER A 302 15.61 21.60 -7.78
C SER A 302 15.80 20.75 -6.52
N LEU A 303 16.25 19.51 -6.68
CA LEU A 303 16.89 18.77 -5.59
C LEU A 303 18.31 19.32 -5.47
N VAL A 304 18.61 20.07 -4.42
CA VAL A 304 19.91 20.77 -4.27
C VAL A 304 20.94 19.95 -3.52
N VAL A 305 20.48 19.07 -2.62
CA VAL A 305 21.28 18.08 -1.90
C VAL A 305 20.40 16.84 -1.75
N ASP A 306 20.95 15.67 -2.06
CA ASP A 306 20.26 14.39 -1.92
C ASP A 306 20.52 13.83 -0.52
N GLU A 307 19.45 13.42 0.17
CA GLU A 307 19.43 12.86 1.53
C GLU A 307 20.35 13.61 2.53
N PRO A 308 20.16 14.94 2.68
CA PRO A 308 21.05 15.75 3.51
C PRO A 308 21.04 15.27 4.96
N THR A 309 22.22 15.03 5.52
CA THR A 309 22.36 14.81 6.96
C THR A 309 22.28 16.14 7.72
N GLU A 310 22.14 16.10 9.04
CA GLU A 310 22.13 17.31 9.87
C GLU A 310 23.36 18.20 9.67
N ALA A 311 24.52 17.60 9.38
CA ALA A 311 25.74 18.34 9.09
C ALA A 311 25.67 19.11 7.76
N GLU A 312 24.78 18.71 6.86
CA GLU A 312 24.60 19.26 5.51
C GLU A 312 23.40 20.22 5.43
N TYR A 313 22.59 20.39 6.47
CA TYR A 313 21.51 21.40 6.48
C TYR A 313 22.02 22.83 6.18
N PRO A 314 23.20 23.28 6.68
CA PRO A 314 23.78 24.56 6.26
C PRO A 314 24.13 24.62 4.76
N VAL A 315 24.45 23.49 4.14
CA VAL A 315 24.70 23.39 2.70
C VAL A 315 23.40 23.58 1.92
N VAL A 316 22.30 22.94 2.35
CA VAL A 316 20.96 23.14 1.75
C VAL A 316 20.60 24.62 1.77
N ASN A 317 20.77 25.30 2.91
CA ASN A 317 20.51 26.73 3.02
C ASN A 317 21.35 27.57 2.04
N ARG A 318 22.64 27.23 1.88
CA ARG A 318 23.54 27.93 0.95
C ARG A 318 23.13 27.71 -0.50
N ALA A 319 22.85 26.48 -0.89
CA ALA A 319 22.42 26.13 -2.24
C ALA A 319 21.08 26.80 -2.59
N ALA A 320 20.11 26.76 -1.67
CA ALA A 320 18.83 27.43 -1.83
C ALA A 320 18.98 28.95 -1.95
N SER A 321 19.85 29.57 -1.15
CA SER A 321 20.14 31.01 -1.24
C SER A 321 20.67 31.41 -2.62
N ILE A 322 21.66 30.66 -3.15
CA ILE A 322 22.23 30.90 -4.49
C ILE A 322 21.15 30.74 -5.58
N LEU A 323 20.36 29.68 -5.50
CA LEU A 323 19.30 29.41 -6.49
C LEU A 323 18.19 30.48 -6.44
N HIS A 324 17.73 30.86 -5.24
CA HIS A 324 16.68 31.86 -5.08
C HIS A 324 17.13 33.27 -5.44
N ALA A 325 18.42 33.59 -5.28
CA ALA A 325 18.99 34.83 -5.78
C ALA A 325 18.92 34.91 -7.32
N ALA A 326 19.05 33.79 -8.03
CA ALA A 326 18.90 33.72 -9.48
C ALA A 326 17.43 33.66 -9.92
N SER A 327 16.60 32.87 -9.22
CA SER A 327 15.16 32.80 -9.45
C SER A 327 14.44 32.28 -8.20
N PRO A 328 13.71 33.15 -7.46
CA PRO A 328 12.96 32.73 -6.27
C PRO A 328 11.73 31.86 -6.61
N ARG A 329 11.45 31.66 -7.90
CA ARG A 329 10.30 30.88 -8.37
C ARG A 329 10.62 29.39 -8.57
N ILE A 330 11.87 28.96 -8.48
CA ILE A 330 12.24 27.54 -8.60
C ILE A 330 12.21 26.94 -7.19
N PRO A 331 11.26 26.05 -6.87
CA PRO A 331 11.16 25.44 -5.55
C PRO A 331 12.36 24.55 -5.24
N VAL A 332 12.82 24.60 -3.99
CA VAL A 332 13.87 23.70 -3.48
C VAL A 332 13.23 22.46 -2.85
N MET A 333 13.67 21.29 -3.31
CA MET A 333 13.29 19.98 -2.79
C MET A 333 14.43 19.35 -1.99
N VAL A 334 14.09 18.56 -0.98
CA VAL A 334 15.00 17.64 -0.27
C VAL A 334 14.37 16.27 -0.07
N THR A 335 15.18 15.22 -0.11
CA THR A 335 14.84 13.83 0.25
C THR A 335 15.11 13.61 1.75
N GLU A 336 14.40 14.35 2.60
CA GLU A 336 14.53 14.32 4.07
C GLU A 336 13.13 14.52 4.69
N ALA A 337 12.92 13.94 5.87
CA ALA A 337 11.70 14.11 6.64
C ALA A 337 11.69 15.46 7.38
N PRO A 338 10.50 16.08 7.55
CA PRO A 338 10.38 17.37 8.24
C PRO A 338 10.49 17.24 9.76
N SER A 339 11.54 16.59 10.26
CA SER A 339 11.82 16.47 11.70
C SER A 339 11.89 17.85 12.35
N ALA A 340 11.62 17.94 13.66
CA ALA A 340 11.66 19.22 14.37
C ALA A 340 12.99 19.96 14.18
N LYS A 341 14.10 19.22 14.07
CA LYS A 341 15.43 19.78 13.85
C LYS A 341 15.66 20.19 12.40
N ALA A 342 15.26 19.37 11.42
CA ALA A 342 15.33 19.73 10.01
C ALA A 342 14.54 21.02 9.72
N VAL A 343 13.31 21.10 10.22
CA VAL A 343 12.46 22.30 10.08
C VAL A 343 13.11 23.52 10.73
N ALA A 344 13.70 23.36 11.91
CA ALA A 344 14.37 24.47 12.61
C ALA A 344 15.64 24.97 11.88
N GLN A 345 16.39 24.09 11.21
CA GLN A 345 17.69 24.43 10.63
C GLN A 345 17.62 24.79 9.14
N MET A 346 16.72 24.20 8.36
CA MET A 346 16.62 24.43 6.91
C MET A 346 15.20 24.64 6.39
N GLY A 347 14.18 24.70 7.26
CA GLY A 347 12.79 24.76 6.82
C GLY A 347 12.39 26.03 6.07
N SER A 348 13.13 27.12 6.22
CA SER A 348 12.94 28.33 5.40
C SER A 348 13.45 28.16 3.97
N ALA A 349 14.47 27.32 3.76
CA ALA A 349 15.09 27.07 2.47
C ALA A 349 14.37 26.00 1.65
N VAL A 350 13.62 25.10 2.30
CA VAL A 350 12.95 23.96 1.65
C VAL A 350 11.50 24.29 1.31
N ASP A 351 11.09 24.05 0.06
CA ASP A 351 9.71 24.21 -0.42
C ASP A 351 8.98 22.88 -0.60
N ILE A 352 9.71 21.82 -0.95
CA ILE A 352 9.20 20.47 -1.16
C ILE A 352 9.94 19.50 -0.23
N TRP A 353 9.24 19.00 0.78
CA TRP A 353 9.74 17.95 1.67
C TRP A 353 9.42 16.58 1.08
N THR A 354 10.40 15.69 0.99
CA THR A 354 10.23 14.34 0.39
C THR A 354 10.74 13.26 1.34
N PRO A 355 10.07 13.00 2.47
CA PRO A 355 10.44 11.90 3.37
C PRO A 355 10.37 10.53 2.66
N PRO A 356 11.18 9.55 3.11
CA PRO A 356 10.84 8.16 2.91
C PRO A 356 9.42 7.86 3.37
N LEU A 357 8.69 7.02 2.63
CA LEU A 357 7.34 6.58 2.99
C LEU A 357 7.24 6.17 4.48
N TRP A 358 8.22 5.42 4.97
CA TRP A 358 8.27 4.95 6.36
C TRP A 358 8.40 6.09 7.39
N ASP A 359 9.21 7.12 7.11
CA ASP A 359 9.47 8.22 8.03
C ASP A 359 8.29 9.18 8.14
N LEU A 360 7.50 9.32 7.06
CA LEU A 360 6.23 10.05 7.11
C LEU A 360 5.30 9.47 8.19
N TYR A 361 5.24 8.14 8.31
CA TYR A 361 4.37 7.48 9.30
C TYR A 361 4.95 7.48 10.72
N LYS A 362 6.27 7.68 10.90
CA LYS A 362 6.86 7.88 12.23
C LYS A 362 6.39 9.18 12.89
N ASP A 363 6.29 10.27 12.12
CA ASP A 363 5.78 11.56 12.59
C ASP A 363 4.85 12.24 11.56
N PRO A 364 3.60 11.74 11.41
CA PRO A 364 2.63 12.33 10.50
C PRO A 364 2.18 13.73 10.95
N ALA A 365 2.46 14.13 12.19
CA ALA A 365 2.14 15.47 12.67
C ALA A 365 3.14 16.50 12.13
N ALA A 366 4.43 16.14 12.01
CA ALA A 366 5.43 16.97 11.37
C ALA A 366 5.11 17.24 9.89
N SER A 367 4.77 16.19 9.13
CA SER A 367 4.38 16.33 7.72
C SER A 367 3.15 17.22 7.54
N ARG A 368 2.10 17.03 8.35
CA ARG A 368 0.91 17.91 8.32
C ARG A 368 1.23 19.36 8.70
N ARG A 369 2.21 19.59 9.58
CA ARG A 369 2.63 20.93 9.99
C ARG A 369 3.26 21.69 8.82
N VAL A 370 4.21 21.10 8.10
CA VAL A 370 4.84 21.78 6.97
C VAL A 370 3.85 22.04 5.85
N VAL A 371 2.91 21.11 5.60
CA VAL A 371 1.80 21.33 4.66
C VAL A 371 0.92 22.51 5.10
N SER A 372 0.57 22.61 6.39
CA SER A 372 -0.20 23.76 6.91
C SER A 372 0.52 25.11 6.84
N GLN A 373 1.85 25.09 6.63
CA GLN A 373 2.68 26.27 6.42
C GLN A 373 2.82 26.64 4.93
N GLY A 374 2.05 25.99 4.05
CA GLY A 374 2.09 26.23 2.60
C GLY A 374 3.24 25.53 1.88
N LYS A 375 3.97 24.63 2.55
CA LYS A 375 5.00 23.80 1.92
C LYS A 375 4.37 22.59 1.22
N THR A 376 5.08 22.05 0.23
CA THR A 376 4.67 20.84 -0.49
C THR A 376 5.30 19.62 0.17
N LEU A 377 4.57 18.50 0.16
CA LEU A 377 5.01 17.21 0.67
C LEU A 377 4.93 16.18 -0.45
N TRP A 378 6.07 15.64 -0.84
CA TRP A 378 6.18 14.44 -1.66
C TRP A 378 6.61 13.27 -0.77
N TRP A 379 6.82 12.11 -1.36
CA TRP A 379 7.51 11.00 -0.70
C TRP A 379 8.28 10.17 -1.71
N TYR A 380 9.09 9.24 -1.21
CA TYR A 380 9.74 8.24 -2.03
C TYR A 380 9.76 6.87 -1.34
N THR A 381 9.97 5.84 -2.13
CA THR A 381 10.31 4.50 -1.67
C THR A 381 11.68 4.09 -2.21
N TYR A 382 12.34 3.18 -1.50
CA TYR A 382 13.63 2.60 -1.89
C TYR A 382 13.79 1.23 -1.24
N GLY A 383 14.85 0.50 -1.60
CA GLY A 383 15.19 -0.79 -1.03
C GLY A 383 15.66 -0.68 0.41
N SER A 384 14.86 -1.18 1.34
CA SER A 384 15.17 -1.21 2.78
C SER A 384 14.52 -2.40 3.46
N ASP A 385 14.84 -2.63 4.73
CA ASP A 385 14.15 -3.63 5.55
C ASP A 385 12.65 -3.32 5.74
N THR A 386 12.27 -2.05 5.66
CA THR A 386 10.88 -1.58 5.82
C THR A 386 9.93 -1.99 4.68
N GLN A 387 10.46 -2.37 3.51
CA GLN A 387 9.65 -2.77 2.34
C GLN A 387 8.85 -4.07 2.57
N ARG A 388 9.18 -4.82 3.63
CA ARG A 388 8.40 -5.96 4.13
C ARG A 388 7.02 -5.53 4.67
N TYR A 389 6.89 -4.27 5.07
CA TYR A 389 5.72 -3.73 5.76
C TYR A 389 5.08 -2.55 5.06
N THR A 390 5.67 -2.09 3.96
CA THR A 390 5.21 -0.92 3.22
C THR A 390 5.08 -1.24 1.73
N PRO A 391 4.12 -0.57 1.05
CA PRO A 391 4.07 -0.61 -0.40
C PRO A 391 5.40 -0.17 -1.02
N ASN A 392 5.81 -0.87 -2.08
CA ASN A 392 7.02 -0.56 -2.81
C ASN A 392 6.88 -1.03 -4.27
N VAL A 393 7.81 -0.60 -5.12
CA VAL A 393 7.78 -0.84 -6.57
C VAL A 393 8.71 -1.99 -6.97
N LEU A 394 8.65 -3.13 -6.25
CA LEU A 394 9.50 -4.30 -6.48
C LEU A 394 8.76 -5.36 -7.31
N ILE A 395 9.49 -6.13 -8.12
CA ILE A 395 8.91 -7.08 -9.09
C ILE A 395 8.06 -8.16 -8.42
N ASP A 396 8.50 -8.69 -7.28
CA ASP A 396 7.88 -9.81 -6.56
C ASP A 396 6.93 -9.38 -5.44
N LYS A 397 6.69 -8.08 -5.26
CA LYS A 397 5.60 -7.59 -4.40
C LYS A 397 4.27 -7.60 -5.17
N SER A 398 3.15 -7.48 -4.46
CA SER A 398 1.83 -7.39 -5.10
C SER A 398 1.84 -6.27 -6.14
N GLY A 399 1.25 -6.50 -7.32
CA GLY A 399 1.08 -5.45 -8.32
C GLY A 399 0.18 -4.31 -7.83
N ALA A 400 -0.56 -4.52 -6.75
CA ALA A 400 -1.34 -3.46 -6.08
C ALA A 400 -0.46 -2.42 -5.35
N ASP A 401 0.77 -2.78 -4.96
CA ASP A 401 1.62 -1.92 -4.12
C ASP A 401 2.02 -0.60 -4.81
N PRO A 402 2.45 -0.57 -6.08
CA PRO A 402 2.71 0.70 -6.76
C PRO A 402 1.45 1.57 -6.88
N ARG A 403 0.30 0.95 -7.16
CA ARG A 403 -0.97 1.65 -7.35
C ARG A 403 -1.48 2.29 -6.07
N VAL A 404 -1.39 1.57 -4.95
CA VAL A 404 -1.90 2.07 -3.66
C VAL A 404 -1.10 3.25 -3.11
N LEU A 405 0.12 3.51 -3.62
CA LEU A 405 0.85 4.73 -3.29
C LEU A 405 -0.01 5.96 -3.63
N GLY A 406 -0.61 6.04 -4.81
CA GLY A 406 -1.49 7.17 -5.16
C GLY A 406 -2.70 7.33 -4.23
N TRP A 407 -3.24 6.21 -3.72
CA TRP A 407 -4.35 6.20 -2.78
C TRP A 407 -3.94 6.72 -1.40
N LEU A 408 -2.85 6.17 -0.86
CA LEU A 408 -2.29 6.61 0.41
C LEU A 408 -1.87 8.08 0.34
N ALA A 409 -1.37 8.55 -0.81
CA ALA A 409 -0.99 9.94 -0.99
C ALA A 409 -2.19 10.88 -0.79
N GLN A 410 -3.36 10.54 -1.35
CA GLN A 410 -4.58 11.31 -1.15
C GLN A 410 -5.01 11.31 0.33
N LYS A 411 -4.86 10.18 1.02
CA LYS A 411 -5.19 10.08 2.45
C LYS A 411 -4.32 10.97 3.32
N GLU A 412 -3.01 10.94 3.08
CA GLU A 412 -2.01 11.59 3.93
C GLU A 412 -1.67 13.02 3.48
N GLY A 413 -2.29 13.49 2.38
CA GLY A 413 -2.08 14.84 1.85
C GLY A 413 -0.72 15.02 1.14
N VAL A 414 -0.18 13.94 0.57
CA VAL A 414 1.06 13.94 -0.21
C VAL A 414 0.73 14.33 -1.66
N GLN A 415 1.45 15.30 -2.20
CA GLN A 415 1.20 15.89 -3.53
C GLN A 415 2.15 15.43 -4.64
N GLY A 416 3.00 14.43 -4.40
CA GLY A 416 3.86 13.86 -5.44
C GLY A 416 4.66 12.65 -4.99
N PHE A 417 5.18 11.90 -5.96
CA PHE A 417 6.05 10.75 -5.73
C PHE A 417 7.37 10.93 -6.46
N PHE A 418 8.47 10.78 -5.73
CA PHE A 418 9.81 10.76 -6.27
C PHE A 418 10.36 9.33 -6.22
N TYR A 419 11.06 8.91 -7.27
CA TYR A 419 11.77 7.65 -7.31
C TYR A 419 13.17 7.84 -7.87
N TRP A 420 14.14 7.22 -7.22
CA TRP A 420 15.54 7.49 -7.46
C TRP A 420 16.08 6.98 -8.81
N GLY A 421 15.38 6.05 -9.47
CA GLY A 421 15.80 5.57 -10.80
C GLY A 421 14.72 4.88 -11.62
N LEU A 422 14.54 5.30 -12.87
CA LEU A 422 13.82 4.53 -13.90
C LEU A 422 14.64 3.33 -14.38
N ASN A 423 15.97 3.48 -14.46
CA ASN A 423 16.88 2.49 -15.05
C ASN A 423 18.32 2.62 -14.52
N ASN A 424 18.48 2.69 -13.20
CA ASN A 424 19.80 2.72 -12.59
C ASN A 424 20.42 1.31 -12.51
N TRP A 425 20.76 0.78 -13.69
CA TRP A 425 21.29 -0.56 -13.92
C TRP A 425 22.78 -0.71 -13.55
N GLY A 426 23.18 -0.15 -12.41
CA GLY A 426 24.56 -0.15 -11.91
C GLY A 426 25.32 1.17 -12.08
N GLY A 427 26.50 1.24 -11.46
CA GLY A 427 27.37 2.42 -11.44
C GLY A 427 28.12 2.66 -12.76
N LYS A 428 28.88 3.77 -12.83
CA LYS A 428 29.59 4.23 -14.05
C LYS A 428 30.42 3.13 -14.74
N ASP A 429 31.01 2.22 -13.96
CA ASP A 429 31.90 1.17 -14.45
C ASP A 429 31.33 -0.27 -14.34
N ASN A 430 30.15 -0.45 -13.72
CA ASN A 430 29.59 -1.77 -13.40
C ASN A 430 28.12 -1.87 -13.85
N PHE A 431 27.88 -1.83 -15.16
CA PHE A 431 26.55 -2.06 -15.72
C PHE A 431 26.10 -3.51 -15.49
N VAL A 432 24.87 -3.68 -15.00
CA VAL A 432 24.21 -4.98 -14.84
C VAL A 432 22.82 -4.90 -15.43
N SER A 433 22.59 -5.68 -16.49
CA SER A 433 21.28 -5.73 -17.13
C SER A 433 20.20 -6.24 -16.16
N PRO A 434 19.04 -5.56 -16.05
CA PRO A 434 17.94 -6.03 -15.21
C PRO A 434 17.41 -7.40 -15.66
N ASN A 435 17.61 -7.78 -16.94
CA ASN A 435 17.22 -9.10 -17.45
C ASN A 435 18.12 -10.22 -16.93
N ALA A 436 19.36 -9.90 -16.55
CA ALA A 436 20.33 -10.89 -16.09
C ALA A 436 20.26 -11.08 -14.57
N ASP A 437 20.21 -9.98 -13.82
CA ASP A 437 20.18 -10.02 -12.36
C ASP A 437 19.44 -8.80 -11.79
N ALA A 438 18.11 -8.91 -11.71
CA ALA A 438 17.26 -7.88 -11.12
C ALA A 438 17.55 -7.68 -9.62
N TRP A 439 18.10 -8.67 -8.93
CA TRP A 439 18.49 -8.57 -7.52
C TRP A 439 19.74 -7.72 -7.33
N TYR A 440 20.68 -7.77 -8.29
CA TYR A 440 21.88 -6.95 -8.24
C TYR A 440 21.60 -5.45 -8.27
N LEU A 441 20.43 -5.04 -8.74
CA LEU A 441 20.02 -3.63 -8.72
C LEU A 441 19.67 -3.13 -7.31
N SER A 442 19.51 -4.05 -6.36
CA SER A 442 19.19 -3.72 -4.99
C SER A 442 20.22 -2.79 -4.34
N HIS A 443 19.78 -1.67 -3.81
CA HIS A 443 20.58 -0.71 -3.07
C HIS A 443 21.04 -1.28 -1.73
N THR A 444 20.16 -2.01 -1.04
CA THR A 444 20.51 -2.74 0.19
C THR A 444 20.76 -4.20 -0.16
N LYS A 445 21.95 -4.72 0.13
CA LYS A 445 22.31 -6.16 -0.03
C LYS A 445 22.92 -6.70 1.26
N ALA A 446 22.31 -6.34 2.38
CA ALA A 446 22.84 -6.68 3.69
C ALA A 446 22.15 -7.94 4.23
N ASP A 447 22.96 -8.81 4.82
CA ASP A 447 22.46 -9.83 5.73
C ASP A 447 21.97 -9.15 7.00
N VAL A 448 20.65 -8.98 7.12
CA VAL A 448 20.04 -8.47 8.34
C VAL A 448 19.83 -9.65 9.28
N LYS A 449 20.25 -9.49 10.53
CA LYS A 449 20.01 -10.49 11.57
C LYS A 449 18.51 -10.45 11.93
N CYS A 450 17.83 -11.55 11.64
CA CYS A 450 16.41 -11.74 11.85
C CYS A 450 16.19 -12.97 12.73
N GLY A 451 16.06 -12.77 14.04
CA GLY A 451 15.98 -13.89 14.97
C GLY A 451 17.36 -14.52 15.21
N ALA A 452 17.41 -15.84 15.19
CA ALA A 452 18.64 -16.62 15.27
C ALA A 452 19.37 -16.72 13.91
N ALA A 453 18.73 -16.32 12.80
CA ALA A 453 19.28 -16.44 11.45
C ALA A 453 19.63 -15.08 10.85
N LYS A 454 20.58 -15.05 9.91
CA LYS A 454 20.79 -13.93 8.99
C LYS A 454 19.89 -14.14 7.77
N ARG A 455 19.26 -13.08 7.26
CA ARG A 455 18.53 -13.10 5.99
C ARG A 455 19.00 -11.94 5.13
N ALA A 456 19.24 -12.21 3.85
CA ALA A 456 19.49 -11.16 2.87
C ALA A 456 18.22 -10.31 2.71
N VAL A 457 18.38 -8.99 2.74
CA VAL A 457 17.35 -8.01 2.39
C VAL A 457 17.80 -7.31 1.12
N GLY A 458 16.92 -7.21 0.13
CA GLY A 458 17.15 -6.48 -1.11
C GLY A 458 15.89 -6.33 -1.95
N GLY A 459 15.92 -5.64 -3.08
CA GLY A 459 14.76 -5.42 -3.93
C GLY A 459 14.98 -5.89 -5.37
N ASN A 460 14.22 -6.89 -5.81
CA ASN A 460 14.16 -7.28 -7.21
C ASN A 460 13.60 -6.14 -8.06
N GLY A 461 14.41 -5.67 -9.01
CA GLY A 461 14.03 -4.57 -9.90
C GLY A 461 13.99 -3.22 -9.20
N GLU A 462 14.61 -3.10 -8.02
CA GLU A 462 14.86 -1.79 -7.43
C GLU A 462 15.63 -0.90 -8.43
N ALA A 463 15.39 0.41 -8.40
CA ALA A 463 16.00 1.37 -9.32
C ALA A 463 15.65 1.17 -10.80
N SER A 464 14.67 0.32 -11.11
CA SER A 464 14.30 -0.04 -12.47
C SER A 464 12.78 -0.11 -12.61
N LEU A 465 12.17 0.80 -13.36
CA LEU A 465 10.75 0.79 -13.75
C LEU A 465 10.56 0.68 -15.26
N ILE A 466 11.64 0.74 -16.03
CA ILE A 466 11.67 0.42 -17.47
C ILE A 466 12.65 -0.73 -17.71
N TRP A 467 12.60 -1.30 -18.90
CA TRP A 467 13.44 -2.42 -19.35
C TRP A 467 14.24 -2.04 -20.60
N PRO A 468 15.40 -2.67 -20.87
CA PRO A 468 16.13 -2.44 -22.11
C PRO A 468 15.25 -2.70 -23.32
N GLY A 469 15.23 -1.76 -24.26
CA GLY A 469 14.50 -1.90 -25.51
C GLY A 469 15.22 -2.78 -26.54
N SER A 470 14.68 -2.86 -27.76
CA SER A 470 15.27 -3.67 -28.83
C SER A 470 16.32 -2.95 -29.67
N SER A 471 16.34 -1.61 -29.66
CA SER A 471 17.24 -0.84 -30.52
C SER A 471 17.41 0.61 -30.02
N PRO A 472 18.39 1.37 -30.52
CA PRO A 472 18.50 2.80 -30.20
C PRO A 472 17.23 3.62 -30.50
N SER A 473 16.46 3.26 -31.52
CA SER A 473 15.21 3.95 -31.88
C SER A 473 14.02 3.55 -31.02
N ARG A 474 14.10 2.42 -30.30
CA ARG A 474 13.14 1.99 -29.28
C ARG A 474 13.93 1.62 -28.02
N PRO A 475 14.42 2.62 -27.28
CA PRO A 475 15.50 2.41 -26.34
C PRO A 475 15.06 1.73 -25.04
N ALA A 476 13.76 1.75 -24.72
CA ALA A 476 13.23 1.09 -23.53
C ALA A 476 11.83 0.51 -23.73
N TYR A 477 11.47 -0.42 -22.87
CA TYR A 477 10.09 -0.89 -22.68
C TYR A 477 9.56 -0.45 -21.30
N GLY A 478 8.24 -0.26 -21.20
CA GLY A 478 7.57 -0.04 -19.93
C GLY A 478 7.55 -1.28 -19.05
N SER A 479 6.91 -1.18 -17.88
CA SER A 479 6.70 -2.31 -16.97
C SER A 479 5.30 -2.29 -16.35
N LEU A 480 4.81 -3.44 -15.88
CA LEU A 480 3.57 -3.53 -15.12
C LEU A 480 3.58 -2.62 -13.88
N ARG A 481 4.74 -2.47 -13.22
CA ARG A 481 4.90 -1.56 -12.07
C ARG A 481 4.76 -0.09 -12.46
N LEU A 482 5.25 0.28 -13.65
CA LEU A 482 5.09 1.63 -14.19
C LEU A 482 3.62 1.94 -14.53
N GLU A 483 2.89 0.98 -15.11
CA GLU A 483 1.45 1.13 -15.35
C GLU A 483 0.66 1.22 -14.03
N SER A 484 1.04 0.42 -13.03
CA SER A 484 0.41 0.46 -11.72
C SER A 484 0.65 1.79 -10.99
N LEU A 485 1.84 2.39 -11.13
CA LEU A 485 2.12 3.75 -10.65
C LEU A 485 1.24 4.80 -11.33
N ARG A 486 1.08 4.72 -12.66
CA ARG A 486 0.17 5.57 -13.44
C ARG A 486 -1.26 5.44 -12.95
N ASP A 487 -1.76 4.21 -12.78
CA ASP A 487 -3.09 3.93 -12.22
C ASP A 487 -3.27 4.63 -10.87
N GLY A 488 -2.25 4.58 -10.02
CA GLY A 488 -2.27 5.26 -8.72
C GLY A 488 -2.41 6.78 -8.85
N ALA A 489 -1.73 7.41 -9.80
CA ALA A 489 -1.83 8.85 -10.04
C ALA A 489 -3.21 9.25 -10.60
N GLU A 490 -3.78 8.45 -11.50
CA GLU A 490 -5.13 8.64 -12.03
C GLU A 490 -6.17 8.47 -10.92
N ASP A 491 -6.08 7.38 -10.15
CA ASP A 491 -6.94 7.13 -9.00
C ASP A 491 -6.85 8.24 -7.95
N ASN A 492 -5.66 8.81 -7.70
CA ASN A 492 -5.49 9.95 -6.77
C ASN A 492 -6.38 11.14 -7.17
N SER A 493 -6.42 11.47 -8.46
CA SER A 493 -7.26 12.56 -8.97
C SER A 493 -8.75 12.28 -8.81
N LEU A 494 -9.17 11.02 -8.99
CA LEU A 494 -10.55 10.58 -8.79
C LEU A 494 -10.93 10.57 -7.31
N LEU A 495 -10.03 10.12 -6.43
CA LEU A 495 -10.24 10.13 -4.98
C LEU A 495 -10.38 11.56 -4.45
N ARG A 496 -9.64 12.52 -4.99
CA ARG A 496 -9.80 13.95 -4.67
C ARG A 496 -11.18 14.48 -5.07
N GLN A 497 -11.67 14.10 -6.26
CA GLN A 497 -13.03 14.41 -6.69
C GLN A 497 -14.07 13.77 -5.75
N LEU A 498 -13.89 12.50 -5.38
CA LEU A 498 -14.80 11.79 -4.48
C LEU A 498 -14.80 12.42 -3.10
N GLN A 499 -13.63 12.78 -2.56
CA GLN A 499 -13.53 13.46 -1.27
C GLN A 499 -14.32 14.77 -1.23
N THR A 500 -14.41 15.46 -2.38
CA THR A 500 -15.19 16.70 -2.51
C THR A 500 -16.68 16.41 -2.70
N ALA A 501 -17.03 15.45 -3.56
CA ALA A 501 -18.42 15.15 -3.94
C ALA A 501 -19.18 14.33 -2.89
N ASP A 502 -18.53 13.35 -2.26
CA ASP A 502 -19.07 12.47 -1.22
C ASP A 502 -17.99 12.10 -0.19
N PRO A 503 -17.72 12.99 0.79
CA PRO A 503 -16.73 12.77 1.84
C PRO A 503 -16.97 11.50 2.66
N ALA A 504 -18.23 11.05 2.77
CA ALA A 504 -18.58 9.85 3.52
C ALA A 504 -18.19 8.58 2.76
N ALA A 505 -18.49 8.51 1.46
CA ALA A 505 -18.05 7.42 0.60
C ALA A 505 -16.51 7.37 0.50
N TYR A 506 -15.86 8.53 0.36
CA TYR A 506 -14.40 8.61 0.42
C TYR A 506 -13.84 8.02 1.72
N ALA A 507 -14.36 8.44 2.88
CA ALA A 507 -13.90 7.92 4.18
C ALA A 507 -14.11 6.40 4.32
N GLN A 508 -15.24 5.89 3.81
CA GLN A 508 -15.55 4.45 3.84
C GLN A 508 -14.55 3.63 3.00
N VAL A 509 -14.30 4.07 1.77
CA VAL A 509 -13.35 3.42 0.86
C VAL A 509 -11.93 3.46 1.44
N MET A 510 -11.48 4.63 1.92
CA MET A 510 -10.12 4.78 2.45
C MET A 510 -9.88 4.01 3.75
N ASN A 511 -10.90 3.81 4.59
CA ASN A 511 -10.80 2.97 5.78
C ASN A 511 -10.47 1.50 5.44
N GLY A 512 -11.01 0.98 4.34
CA GLY A 512 -10.74 -0.39 3.89
C GLY A 512 -9.32 -0.58 3.35
N ILE A 513 -8.80 0.44 2.66
CA ILE A 513 -7.47 0.43 2.03
C ILE A 513 -6.32 0.59 3.03
N SER A 514 -6.55 1.21 4.19
CA SER A 514 -5.47 1.56 5.12
C SER A 514 -5.86 1.23 6.56
N LYS A 515 -5.59 -0.02 6.94
CA LYS A 515 -5.87 -0.51 8.30
C LYS A 515 -4.69 -0.15 9.23
N PRO A 516 -4.92 0.35 10.45
CA PRO A 516 -3.84 0.56 11.40
C PRO A 516 -3.13 -0.77 11.68
N PHE A 517 -1.81 -0.81 11.52
CA PHE A 517 -1.00 -1.94 11.94
C PHE A 517 -1.15 -2.21 13.44
N THR A 518 -1.72 -3.37 13.80
CA THR A 518 -2.01 -3.76 15.20
C THR A 518 -0.94 -4.65 15.83
N GLY A 519 0.04 -5.17 15.06
CA GLY A 519 1.17 -6.02 15.50
C GLY A 519 0.73 -7.27 16.28
N THR A 520 0.80 -8.49 15.75
CA THR A 520 1.85 -9.16 14.98
C THR A 520 1.25 -9.75 13.71
N THR A 521 2.03 -9.80 12.61
CA THR A 521 1.68 -10.61 11.44
C THR A 521 1.21 -11.99 11.87
N ASP A 522 0.06 -12.41 11.34
CA ASP A 522 -0.43 -13.76 11.49
C ASP A 522 0.61 -14.72 10.89
N GLY A 523 1.17 -15.62 11.69
CA GLY A 523 1.85 -16.82 11.19
C GLY A 523 3.38 -16.82 11.20
N ASP A 524 4.06 -15.68 11.05
CA ASP A 524 5.52 -15.69 11.12
C ASP A 524 5.99 -15.47 12.56
N GLU A 525 6.87 -16.37 13.00
CA GLU A 525 7.62 -16.23 14.24
C GLU A 525 8.10 -14.79 14.41
N GLY A 526 8.27 -14.35 15.66
CA GLY A 526 8.91 -13.06 15.93
C GLY A 526 10.28 -13.01 15.24
N ASP A 527 10.30 -12.50 14.02
CA ASP A 527 11.50 -12.23 13.27
C ASP A 527 12.21 -11.14 14.05
N ALA A 528 13.25 -11.52 14.78
CA ALA A 528 14.05 -10.59 15.57
C ALA A 528 14.97 -9.74 14.68
N CYS A 529 14.50 -9.33 13.49
CA CYS A 529 14.99 -8.09 12.89
C CYS A 529 14.34 -7.03 13.77
N GLY A 530 15.08 -6.49 14.73
CA GLY A 530 14.53 -5.71 15.83
C GLY A 530 13.42 -4.74 15.40
N ASP A 531 12.40 -4.57 16.24
CA ASP A 531 11.41 -3.49 16.16
C ASP A 531 12.12 -2.12 16.28
N TYR A 532 13.00 -1.76 15.33
CA TYR A 532 13.58 -0.43 15.24
C TYR A 532 12.45 0.52 14.88
N ALA A 533 11.78 1.02 15.91
CA ALA A 533 10.80 2.08 15.85
C ALA A 533 9.69 1.85 14.80
N ARG A 534 9.01 0.69 14.82
CA ARG A 534 7.76 0.51 14.06
C ARG A 534 6.79 1.63 14.43
N PRO A 535 6.33 2.46 13.48
CA PRO A 535 5.28 3.42 13.75
C PRO A 535 4.07 2.70 14.33
N GLY A 536 3.39 3.30 15.32
CA GLY A 536 2.12 2.76 15.84
C GLY A 536 0.96 2.80 14.82
N TYR A 537 1.25 3.23 13.60
CA TYR A 537 0.34 3.38 12.48
C TYR A 537 1.15 3.17 11.20
N LEU A 538 1.17 1.95 10.68
CA LEU A 538 1.44 1.70 9.27
C LEU A 538 0.10 1.36 8.64
N PRO A 539 -0.23 1.87 7.45
CA PRO A 539 -1.31 1.28 6.68
C PRO A 539 -0.89 -0.17 6.38
N VAL A 540 -1.53 -1.13 7.04
CA VAL A 540 -1.69 -2.45 6.42
C VAL A 540 -2.59 -2.17 5.25
N VAL A 541 -1.96 -2.04 4.10
CA VAL A 541 -2.68 -2.06 2.85
C VAL A 541 -3.20 -3.47 2.69
N ASP A 542 -4.49 -3.60 2.42
CA ASP A 542 -5.01 -4.85 1.86
C ASP A 542 -4.31 -5.01 0.51
N ASP A 543 -3.23 -5.80 0.48
CA ASP A 543 -2.39 -6.02 -0.70
C ASP A 543 -3.10 -6.88 -1.75
N SER A 544 -4.32 -7.31 -1.43
CA SER A 544 -5.29 -7.96 -2.31
C SER A 544 -5.57 -7.10 -3.56
N PRO A 545 -5.08 -7.53 -4.73
CA PRO A 545 -5.37 -6.92 -6.03
C PRO A 545 -6.86 -6.66 -6.27
N ALA A 546 -7.70 -7.61 -5.86
CA ALA A 546 -9.15 -7.57 -6.03
C ALA A 546 -9.82 -6.51 -5.15
N ASP A 547 -9.33 -6.27 -3.93
CA ASP A 547 -9.91 -5.29 -3.02
C ASP A 547 -9.64 -3.85 -3.49
N LEU A 548 -8.44 -3.60 -4.04
CA LEU A 548 -8.10 -2.31 -4.63
C LEU A 548 -8.92 -2.04 -5.90
N ASP A 549 -9.08 -3.04 -6.79
CA ASP A 549 -9.95 -2.92 -7.98
C ASP A 549 -11.42 -2.68 -7.57
N ALA A 550 -11.93 -3.42 -6.59
CA ALA A 550 -13.28 -3.24 -6.08
C ALA A 550 -13.50 -1.84 -5.47
N ALA A 551 -12.53 -1.35 -4.67
CA ALA A 551 -12.53 0.01 -4.13
C ALA A 551 -12.61 1.04 -5.25
N ARG A 552 -11.81 0.85 -6.30
CA ARG A 552 -11.78 1.74 -7.45
C ARG A 552 -13.11 1.79 -8.20
N ARG A 553 -13.76 0.63 -8.41
CA ARG A 553 -15.11 0.57 -9.02
C ARG A 553 -16.15 1.35 -8.22
N ILE A 554 -16.05 1.34 -6.88
CA ILE A 554 -16.91 2.15 -6.01
C ILE A 554 -16.68 3.65 -6.27
N VAL A 555 -15.42 4.10 -6.33
CA VAL A 555 -15.05 5.49 -6.61
C VAL A 555 -15.68 5.95 -7.93
N LEU A 556 -15.45 5.20 -9.00
CA LEU A 556 -15.96 5.55 -10.33
C LEU A 556 -17.48 5.53 -10.40
N ALA A 557 -18.14 4.51 -9.83
CA ALA A 557 -19.60 4.44 -9.81
C ALA A 557 -20.22 5.64 -9.07
N ARG A 558 -19.62 6.05 -7.93
CA ARG A 558 -20.07 7.21 -7.15
C ARG A 558 -19.91 8.51 -7.91
N LEU A 559 -18.75 8.73 -8.52
CA LEU A 559 -18.51 9.91 -9.36
C LEU A 559 -19.41 9.93 -10.60
N SER A 560 -19.88 8.76 -11.04
CA SER A 560 -20.81 8.63 -12.15
C SER A 560 -22.28 8.89 -11.79
N GLY A 561 -22.60 9.09 -10.50
CA GLY A 561 -23.97 9.10 -10.02
C GLY A 561 -24.68 7.74 -10.20
N ARG A 562 -23.95 6.67 -10.50
CA ARG A 562 -24.52 5.33 -10.65
C ARG A 562 -24.89 4.80 -9.25
N PRO A 563 -26.15 4.39 -9.03
CA PRO A 563 -26.52 3.77 -7.76
C PRO A 563 -25.76 2.45 -7.63
N LEU A 564 -24.98 2.31 -6.56
CA LEU A 564 -24.36 1.05 -6.19
C LEU A 564 -25.34 0.20 -5.37
N ALA A 565 -25.09 -1.11 -5.37
CA ALA A 565 -25.93 -2.07 -4.66
C ALA A 565 -25.90 -1.81 -3.14
N THR A 566 -26.98 -2.23 -2.49
CA THR A 566 -27.01 -2.35 -1.03
C THR A 566 -27.06 -3.83 -0.69
N LEU A 567 -26.08 -4.30 0.06
CA LEU A 567 -26.14 -5.63 0.67
C LEU A 567 -26.68 -5.51 2.08
N SER A 568 -27.61 -6.40 2.42
CA SER A 568 -28.12 -6.52 3.78
C SER A 568 -28.17 -7.98 4.18
N GLY A 569 -28.07 -8.25 5.48
CA GLY A 569 -28.10 -9.63 5.92
C GLY A 569 -28.31 -9.75 7.41
N ARG A 570 -28.33 -11.01 7.86
CA ARG A 570 -28.54 -11.33 9.27
C ARG A 570 -27.65 -12.48 9.70
N ILE A 571 -27.03 -12.30 10.86
CA ILE A 571 -26.22 -13.32 11.51
C ILE A 571 -26.91 -13.78 12.79
N VAL A 572 -27.09 -15.10 12.91
CA VAL A 572 -27.68 -15.74 14.09
C VAL A 572 -26.67 -16.70 14.73
N ALA A 573 -26.81 -16.93 16.03
CA ALA A 573 -26.04 -17.97 16.71
C ALA A 573 -26.68 -19.35 16.47
N PRO A 574 -25.90 -20.44 16.34
CA PRO A 574 -26.42 -21.79 16.28
C PRO A 574 -27.10 -22.12 17.60
N GLN A 575 -28.12 -22.99 17.55
CA GLN A 575 -28.75 -23.53 18.75
C GLN A 575 -27.71 -24.31 19.55
N ALA A 576 -27.53 -24.00 20.84
CA ALA A 576 -26.78 -24.90 21.71
C ALA A 576 -27.56 -26.22 21.75
N ALA A 577 -26.96 -27.32 21.31
CA ALA A 577 -27.51 -28.64 21.53
C ALA A 577 -27.60 -28.84 23.05
N GLU A 578 -28.79 -28.67 23.62
CA GLU A 578 -29.05 -29.05 25.00
C GLU A 578 -28.90 -30.57 25.10
N THR A 579 -27.71 -31.03 25.45
CA THR A 579 -27.48 -32.38 25.91
C THR A 579 -28.08 -32.52 27.31
N GLY A 580 -29.40 -32.71 27.39
CA GLY A 580 -30.06 -32.95 28.67
C GLY A 580 -31.57 -33.06 28.60
N ARG A 581 -32.07 -34.29 28.68
CA ARG A 581 -33.49 -34.66 28.89
C ARG A 581 -34.26 -33.66 29.78
N ARG A 582 -35.21 -32.93 29.18
CA ARG A 582 -36.64 -32.94 29.60
C ARG A 582 -37.48 -32.07 28.66
N ARG A 583 -38.47 -32.72 28.03
CA ARG A 583 -39.63 -32.04 27.42
C ARG A 583 -40.34 -31.20 28.49
N THR A 584 -40.45 -29.90 28.27
CA THR A 584 -41.60 -29.12 28.72
C THR A 584 -42.07 -28.20 27.60
N ARG A 585 -43.40 -28.15 27.47
CA ARG A 585 -44.19 -27.60 26.37
C ARG A 585 -43.90 -26.12 26.11
N GLY A 586 -43.91 -25.77 24.81
CA GLY A 586 -44.32 -24.45 24.31
C GLY A 586 -43.49 -23.25 24.79
N LYS A 587 -42.24 -23.13 24.36
CA LYS A 587 -41.57 -21.83 24.29
C LYS A 587 -40.98 -21.67 22.90
N SER A 588 -41.41 -20.61 22.20
CA SER A 588 -40.86 -20.26 20.89
C SER A 588 -39.34 -20.22 20.96
N VAL A 589 -38.68 -20.90 20.04
CA VAL A 589 -37.23 -20.88 19.89
C VAL A 589 -36.81 -19.45 19.51
N VAL A 590 -36.30 -18.67 20.47
CA VAL A 590 -35.79 -17.32 20.19
C VAL A 590 -34.35 -17.45 19.71
N THR A 591 -34.15 -17.45 18.39
CA THR A 591 -32.83 -17.18 17.80
C THR A 591 -32.39 -15.77 18.21
N ARG A 592 -31.19 -15.64 18.79
CA ARG A 592 -30.61 -14.33 19.14
C ARG A 592 -29.62 -13.91 18.06
N GLY A 593 -29.72 -12.65 17.65
CA GLY A 593 -28.76 -12.04 16.75
C GLY A 593 -27.37 -11.93 17.37
N VAL A 594 -26.34 -12.06 16.55
CA VAL A 594 -24.96 -11.88 17.03
C VAL A 594 -24.59 -10.41 16.95
N HIS A 595 -24.72 -9.70 18.07
CA HIS A 595 -24.37 -8.28 18.17
C HIS A 595 -22.86 -8.04 18.22
N GLY A 596 -22.39 -7.04 17.48
CA GLY A 596 -21.00 -6.59 17.52
C GLY A 596 -20.03 -7.42 16.68
N ALA A 597 -20.52 -8.38 15.88
CA ALA A 597 -19.75 -9.00 14.82
C ALA A 597 -19.45 -8.00 13.69
N ILE A 598 -18.25 -8.07 13.15
CA ILE A 598 -17.79 -7.29 11.99
C ILE A 598 -18.21 -8.04 10.73
N VAL A 599 -18.78 -7.31 9.78
CA VAL A 599 -19.17 -7.82 8.46
C VAL A 599 -18.41 -7.03 7.41
N ARG A 600 -17.77 -7.74 6.48
CA ARG A 600 -16.97 -7.17 5.40
C ARG A 600 -17.40 -7.68 4.04
N PHE A 601 -17.33 -6.80 3.06
CA PHE A 601 -17.40 -7.15 1.64
C PHE A 601 -16.32 -6.34 0.92
N GLY A 602 -15.22 -7.00 0.59
CA GLY A 602 -13.97 -6.35 0.21
C GLY A 602 -13.54 -5.26 1.19
N THR A 603 -13.33 -4.04 0.70
CA THR A 603 -12.96 -2.86 1.49
C THR A 603 -14.08 -2.25 2.33
N LEU A 604 -15.34 -2.66 2.13
CA LEU A 604 -16.49 -2.13 2.87
C LEU A 604 -16.72 -2.94 4.14
N GLU A 605 -16.88 -2.27 5.28
CA GLU A 605 -17.19 -2.94 6.56
C GLU A 605 -18.30 -2.27 7.36
N THR A 606 -18.99 -3.07 8.17
CA THR A 606 -20.02 -2.62 9.12
C THR A 606 -20.05 -3.53 10.36
N THR A 607 -20.76 -3.08 11.40
CA THR A 607 -21.01 -3.88 12.61
C THR A 607 -22.46 -4.28 12.70
N THR A 608 -22.70 -5.54 13.07
CA THR A 608 -24.03 -6.08 13.35
C THR A 608 -24.76 -5.37 14.49
N LYS A 609 -26.05 -5.12 14.29
CA LYS A 609 -27.00 -4.57 15.28
C LYS A 609 -27.39 -5.64 16.33
N PRO A 610 -28.05 -5.26 17.45
CA PRO A 610 -28.46 -6.20 18.50
C PRO A 610 -29.31 -7.39 18.04
N ASP A 611 -30.07 -7.22 16.96
CA ASP A 611 -30.90 -8.24 16.33
C ASP A 611 -30.13 -9.12 15.32
N GLY A 612 -28.82 -8.89 15.17
CA GLY A 612 -27.91 -9.59 14.27
C GLY A 612 -27.96 -9.07 12.83
N SER A 613 -28.76 -8.05 12.54
CA SER A 613 -28.85 -7.47 11.20
C SER A 613 -27.65 -6.57 10.89
N TRP A 614 -27.32 -6.47 9.61
CA TRP A 614 -26.27 -5.60 9.10
C TRP A 614 -26.65 -5.08 7.71
N THR A 615 -26.06 -3.95 7.31
CA THR A 615 -26.27 -3.35 6.00
C THR A 615 -24.96 -2.72 5.55
N LEU A 616 -24.54 -3.08 4.34
CA LEU A 616 -23.46 -2.45 3.59
C LEU A 616 -24.10 -1.69 2.43
N THR A 617 -23.93 -0.38 2.43
CA THR A 617 -24.31 0.47 1.30
C THR A 617 -23.10 0.67 0.40
N ASN A 618 -23.36 1.03 -0.86
CA ASN A 618 -22.34 1.40 -1.82
C ASN A 618 -21.48 0.21 -2.28
N VAL A 619 -22.09 -0.96 -2.41
CA VAL A 619 -21.41 -2.22 -2.76
C VAL A 619 -21.16 -2.29 -4.26
N PRO A 620 -19.93 -2.63 -4.71
CA PRO A 620 -19.61 -2.79 -6.13
C PRO A 620 -20.38 -3.98 -6.69
N ALA A 621 -20.74 -3.93 -7.98
CA ALA A 621 -21.46 -5.01 -8.65
C ALA A 621 -20.56 -6.22 -9.02
N VAL A 622 -19.51 -6.46 -8.25
CA VAL A 622 -18.53 -7.54 -8.44
C VAL A 622 -18.85 -8.66 -7.47
N ALA A 623 -19.05 -9.88 -7.97
CA ALA A 623 -19.25 -11.05 -7.13
C ALA A 623 -18.06 -11.21 -6.17
N GLY A 624 -18.34 -11.66 -4.95
CA GLY A 624 -17.31 -11.72 -3.93
C GLY A 624 -17.78 -12.51 -2.73
N GLU A 625 -17.13 -12.27 -1.60
CA GLU A 625 -17.42 -12.98 -0.37
C GLU A 625 -17.75 -11.98 0.74
N VAL A 626 -18.89 -12.18 1.41
CA VAL A 626 -19.18 -11.49 2.67
C VAL A 626 -18.52 -12.28 3.79
N LYS A 627 -17.50 -11.68 4.42
CA LYS A 627 -16.82 -12.26 5.57
C LYS A 627 -17.38 -11.67 6.86
N VAL A 628 -17.72 -12.54 7.80
CA VAL A 628 -18.24 -12.19 9.12
C VAL A 628 -17.32 -12.73 10.19
N SER A 629 -16.92 -11.89 11.14
CA SER A 629 -16.04 -12.30 12.25
C SER A 629 -16.45 -11.65 13.58
N LEU A 630 -15.95 -12.22 14.67
CA LEU A 630 -16.15 -11.67 16.01
C LEU A 630 -15.17 -10.54 16.37
N ASP A 631 -14.25 -10.23 15.47
CA ASP A 631 -13.17 -9.27 15.62
C ASP A 631 -12.87 -8.53 14.31
N SER A 632 -12.22 -7.37 14.41
CA SER A 632 -11.86 -6.53 13.27
C SER A 632 -10.71 -7.10 12.42
N GLU A 633 -10.03 -8.17 12.84
CA GLU A 633 -8.97 -8.77 12.02
C GLU A 633 -9.53 -9.88 11.11
N GLY A 634 -10.79 -10.30 11.31
CA GLY A 634 -11.39 -11.34 10.48
C GLY A 634 -10.88 -12.74 10.81
N THR A 635 -10.29 -12.93 11.99
CA THR A 635 -9.61 -14.18 12.36
C THR A 635 -10.42 -15.01 13.35
N ILE A 636 -11.28 -14.39 14.16
CA ILE A 636 -11.97 -15.07 15.26
C ILE A 636 -13.37 -15.50 14.84
N GLY A 637 -13.54 -16.82 14.74
CA GLY A 637 -14.83 -17.42 14.44
C GLY A 637 -15.37 -16.97 13.08
N ALA A 638 -14.45 -16.66 12.15
CA ALA A 638 -14.81 -16.13 10.86
C ALA A 638 -15.64 -17.15 10.07
N VAL A 639 -16.71 -16.66 9.47
CA VAL A 639 -17.52 -17.40 8.50
C VAL A 639 -17.72 -16.51 7.29
N SER A 640 -17.84 -17.13 6.14
CA SER A 640 -18.00 -16.40 4.91
C SER A 640 -19.21 -16.90 4.12
N ALA A 641 -19.78 -16.02 3.31
CA ALA A 641 -20.86 -16.35 2.39
C ALA A 641 -20.52 -15.81 0.99
N PRO A 642 -20.59 -16.63 -0.06
CA PRO A 642 -20.45 -16.12 -1.42
C PRO A 642 -21.62 -15.19 -1.74
N VAL A 643 -21.32 -14.14 -2.50
CA VAL A 643 -22.28 -13.20 -3.07
C VAL A 643 -22.10 -13.23 -4.58
N ASP A 644 -23.15 -13.62 -5.29
CA ASP A 644 -23.14 -13.68 -6.75
C ASP A 644 -23.58 -12.37 -7.39
N ARG A 645 -23.42 -12.30 -8.71
CA ARG A 645 -23.77 -11.13 -9.52
C ARG A 645 -25.27 -10.80 -9.44
N ALA A 646 -26.13 -11.81 -9.35
CA ALA A 646 -27.57 -11.63 -9.26
C ALA A 646 -27.97 -10.94 -7.95
N THR A 647 -27.33 -11.32 -6.83
CA THR A 647 -27.52 -10.70 -5.52
C THR A 647 -27.16 -9.22 -5.54
N LEU A 648 -26.08 -8.86 -6.24
CA LEU A 648 -25.63 -7.47 -6.36
C LEU A 648 -26.50 -6.64 -7.31
N GLN A 649 -27.10 -7.27 -8.31
CA GLN A 649 -28.01 -6.59 -9.24
C GLN A 649 -29.40 -6.37 -8.65
N ALA A 650 -29.83 -7.20 -7.70
CA ALA A 650 -31.08 -7.00 -6.99
C ALA A 650 -31.00 -5.79 -6.05
N GLY A 651 -31.94 -4.84 -6.15
CA GLY A 651 -31.96 -3.57 -5.40
C GLY A 651 -32.05 -3.64 -3.87
N GLY A 652 -31.79 -4.79 -3.26
CA GLY A 652 -31.70 -4.99 -1.80
C GLY A 652 -30.77 -6.12 -1.36
N GLY A 653 -30.00 -6.71 -2.29
CA GLY A 653 -29.03 -7.80 -2.11
C GLY A 653 -28.99 -8.44 -0.73
N VAL A 654 -29.89 -9.39 -0.49
CA VAL A 654 -30.03 -10.01 0.83
C VAL A 654 -29.12 -11.23 0.91
N VAL A 655 -28.14 -11.20 1.81
CA VAL A 655 -27.19 -12.28 2.06
C VAL A 655 -27.49 -12.91 3.41
N THR A 656 -27.75 -14.23 3.40
CA THR A 656 -27.80 -15.02 4.64
C THR A 656 -26.42 -15.61 4.89
N THR A 657 -25.76 -15.14 5.94
CA THR A 657 -24.43 -15.62 6.33
C THR A 657 -24.54 -16.86 7.21
N PRO A 658 -23.55 -17.78 7.20
CA PRO A 658 -23.53 -18.88 8.14
C PRO A 658 -23.61 -18.42 9.60
N SER A 659 -24.12 -19.30 10.46
CA SER A 659 -24.18 -18.99 11.90
C SER A 659 -22.78 -18.90 12.48
N LEU A 660 -22.46 -17.82 13.20
CA LEU A 660 -21.19 -17.71 13.92
C LEU A 660 -21.16 -18.72 15.07
N PRO A 661 -20.05 -19.43 15.32
CA PRO A 661 -19.98 -20.43 16.38
C PRO A 661 -20.51 -19.86 17.70
N THR A 662 -21.31 -20.65 18.43
CA THR A 662 -21.84 -20.21 19.73
C THR A 662 -20.66 -19.74 20.57
N ARG A 663 -20.66 -18.45 20.98
CA ARG A 663 -19.81 -18.03 22.08
C ARG A 663 -20.05 -19.06 23.19
N PRO A 664 -19.02 -19.73 23.74
CA PRO A 664 -19.22 -20.70 24.82
C PRO A 664 -20.20 -20.06 25.81
N SER A 665 -21.31 -20.77 26.06
CA SER A 665 -22.53 -20.24 26.69
C SER A 665 -22.36 -19.85 28.16
N ARG A 666 -21.12 -19.73 28.61
CA ARG A 666 -20.74 -19.05 29.84
C ARG A 666 -19.57 -18.12 29.55
N PRO A 667 -19.66 -16.81 29.85
CA PRO A 667 -18.46 -16.16 30.37
C PRO A 667 -17.91 -17.08 31.47
N LEU A 668 -16.63 -17.39 31.46
CA LEU A 668 -15.97 -17.89 32.68
C LEU A 668 -15.85 -16.70 33.66
N VAL A 669 -16.98 -16.12 34.02
CA VAL A 669 -17.23 -15.69 35.39
C VAL A 669 -17.97 -16.86 36.04
N GLY A 670 -17.26 -17.98 36.23
CA GLY A 670 -17.74 -18.99 37.16
C GLY A 670 -17.87 -18.36 38.56
N PRO A 671 -18.71 -18.89 39.46
CA PRO A 671 -18.69 -18.48 40.86
C PRO A 671 -17.25 -18.60 41.35
N GLY A 672 -16.64 -17.45 41.65
CA GLY A 672 -15.19 -17.33 41.51
C GLY A 672 -14.78 -15.91 41.19
N LEU A 673 -14.89 -15.48 39.92
CA LEU A 673 -14.37 -14.21 39.42
C LEU A 673 -15.32 -13.01 39.64
N GLY A 674 -15.86 -12.87 40.85
CA GLY A 674 -16.96 -11.93 41.15
C GLY A 674 -16.71 -11.01 42.34
N ARG A 675 -15.48 -10.91 42.84
CA ARG A 675 -15.18 -9.97 43.92
C ARG A 675 -14.03 -9.07 43.53
N PHE A 676 -14.36 -7.81 43.25
CA PHE A 676 -13.38 -6.77 43.00
C PHE A 676 -13.01 -6.14 44.34
N THR A 677 -11.78 -6.35 44.78
CA THR A 677 -11.23 -5.67 45.95
C THR A 677 -10.15 -4.72 45.46
N ALA A 678 -10.15 -3.50 45.94
CA ALA A 678 -9.21 -2.49 45.51
C ALA A 678 -8.30 -2.14 46.69
N ALA A 679 -6.99 -2.20 46.45
CA ALA A 679 -5.99 -1.93 47.48
C ALA A 679 -5.95 -0.45 47.90
N ALA A 680 -6.53 0.44 47.09
CA ALA A 680 -6.84 1.84 47.42
C ALA A 680 -8.30 2.10 47.02
N ARG A 681 -9.11 2.66 47.93
CA ARG A 681 -10.57 2.84 47.76
C ARG A 681 -10.91 3.47 46.38
N PRO A 682 -11.54 2.74 45.45
CA PRO A 682 -12.05 3.28 44.21
C PRO A 682 -13.34 4.05 44.53
N ALA A 683 -13.61 5.14 43.80
CA ALA A 683 -14.79 5.95 44.04
C ALA A 683 -16.12 5.18 43.84
N ALA A 684 -16.14 4.13 43.01
CA ALA A 684 -17.25 3.19 42.86
C ALA A 684 -16.87 1.95 42.02
N VAL A 685 -17.32 0.76 42.44
CA VAL A 685 -17.37 -0.46 41.60
C VAL A 685 -18.82 -0.96 41.62
N ARG A 686 -19.40 -1.26 40.45
CA ARG A 686 -20.74 -1.87 40.32
C ARG A 686 -20.68 -3.06 39.39
N GLU A 687 -21.24 -4.19 39.84
CA GLU A 687 -21.35 -5.43 39.09
C GLU A 687 -22.81 -5.71 38.74
N ARG A 688 -23.09 -6.02 37.47
CA ARG A 688 -24.41 -6.46 37.00
C ARG A 688 -24.25 -7.40 35.81
N ALA A 689 -24.82 -8.60 35.90
CA ALA A 689 -24.88 -9.57 34.80
C ALA A 689 -23.54 -9.85 34.09
N GLY A 690 -22.46 -10.06 34.85
CA GLY A 690 -21.13 -10.36 34.27
C GLY A 690 -20.43 -9.15 33.64
N THR A 691 -20.94 -7.94 33.90
CA THR A 691 -20.33 -6.67 33.50
C THR A 691 -19.95 -5.86 34.73
N VAL A 692 -18.76 -5.27 34.69
CA VAL A 692 -18.18 -4.53 35.81
C VAL A 692 -17.88 -3.12 35.37
N THR A 693 -18.50 -2.15 36.03
CA THR A 693 -18.16 -0.74 35.84
C THR A 693 -17.22 -0.30 36.95
N LEU A 694 -16.06 0.24 36.55
CA LEU A 694 -14.98 0.60 37.47
C LEU A 694 -14.38 1.97 37.10
N THR A 695 -13.95 2.72 38.10
CA THR A 695 -13.19 3.96 37.90
C THR A 695 -11.75 3.73 38.35
N VAL A 696 -10.80 3.81 37.42
CA VAL A 696 -9.37 3.67 37.68
C VAL A 696 -8.74 5.04 37.60
N GLY A 697 -7.92 5.41 38.56
CA GLY A 697 -7.22 6.69 38.55
C GLY A 697 -5.80 6.54 39.06
N ASN A 698 -4.97 7.55 38.78
CA ASN A 698 -3.63 7.64 39.35
C ASN A 698 -3.42 9.06 39.92
N LYS A 699 -2.52 9.21 40.89
CA LYS A 699 -2.18 10.52 41.47
C LYS A 699 -0.68 10.72 41.34
N TYR A 700 -0.28 11.85 40.77
CA TYR A 700 1.13 12.21 40.63
C TYR A 700 1.50 13.32 41.62
N THR A 701 2.71 13.25 42.18
CA THR A 701 3.28 14.28 43.05
C THR A 701 3.59 15.54 42.23
N ALA A 702 3.95 16.64 42.90
CA ALA A 702 4.42 17.85 42.23
C ALA A 702 5.67 17.63 41.36
N ALA A 703 6.45 16.57 41.64
CA ALA A 703 7.61 16.17 40.83
C ALA A 703 7.26 15.18 39.70
N GLY A 704 5.96 14.95 39.42
CA GLY A 704 5.49 14.07 38.35
C GLY A 704 5.63 12.57 38.63
N ARG A 705 6.10 12.19 39.82
CA ARG A 705 6.23 10.79 40.25
C ARG A 705 4.88 10.27 40.75
N SER A 706 4.60 8.98 40.60
CA SER A 706 3.39 8.39 41.19
C SER A 706 3.42 8.60 42.71
N ALA A 707 2.36 9.17 43.29
CA ALA A 707 2.26 9.49 44.72
C ALA A 707 2.17 8.26 45.62
N PHE A 708 1.99 7.08 45.03
CA PHE A 708 2.04 5.79 45.73
C PHE A 708 3.50 5.30 45.80
N GLY A 709 4.26 5.86 46.74
CA GLY A 709 5.66 5.51 47.03
C GLY A 709 5.81 4.57 48.23
N ALA A 710 6.77 3.65 48.15
CA ALA A 710 7.09 2.54 49.08
C ALA A 710 6.13 1.33 49.00
N GLY A 711 6.42 0.39 48.09
CA GLY A 711 5.79 -0.93 48.02
C GLY A 711 5.21 -1.35 46.66
N GLY A 712 5.32 -0.53 45.61
CA GLY A 712 5.07 -0.96 44.22
C GLY A 712 3.61 -1.26 43.82
N LYS A 713 2.62 -0.75 44.55
CA LYS A 713 1.20 -0.96 44.20
C LYS A 713 0.63 0.26 43.48
N THR A 714 0.56 0.20 42.15
CA THR A 714 -0.24 1.10 41.32
C THR A 714 -1.70 1.06 41.78
N PRO A 715 -2.45 2.17 41.81
CA PRO A 715 -3.88 2.14 42.07
C PRO A 715 -4.54 1.22 41.06
N SER A 716 -5.06 0.12 41.59
CA SER A 716 -5.55 -0.97 40.76
C SER A 716 -6.78 -1.62 41.31
N VAL A 717 -7.68 -2.01 40.41
CA VAL A 717 -8.84 -2.82 40.75
C VAL A 717 -8.45 -4.28 40.54
N GLU A 718 -8.56 -5.11 41.59
CA GLU A 718 -8.22 -6.53 41.53
C GLU A 718 -9.49 -7.38 41.53
N ALA A 719 -9.69 -8.19 40.50
CA ALA A 719 -10.77 -9.16 40.40
C ALA A 719 -10.31 -10.50 40.98
N PHE A 720 -10.88 -10.98 42.09
CA PHE A 720 -10.45 -12.21 42.77
C PHE A 720 -11.26 -13.45 42.39
N TYR A 721 -10.65 -14.64 42.54
CA TYR A 721 -11.36 -15.92 42.65
C TYR A 721 -11.88 -16.16 44.08
N THR A 722 -13.18 -16.35 44.28
CA THR A 722 -13.72 -16.81 45.57
C THR A 722 -13.33 -18.28 45.81
N ARG A 723 -12.57 -18.54 46.89
CA ARG A 723 -12.00 -19.87 47.21
C ARG A 723 -13.01 -21.02 47.24
N LYS A 724 -14.29 -20.73 47.55
CA LYS A 724 -15.33 -21.74 47.75
C LYS A 724 -15.92 -22.33 46.46
N ALA A 725 -15.62 -21.79 45.28
CA ALA A 725 -16.34 -22.18 44.05
C ALA A 725 -15.46 -22.49 42.81
N ALA A 726 -14.15 -22.33 42.87
CA ALA A 726 -13.26 -22.66 41.74
C ALA A 726 -12.66 -24.08 41.87
N SER A 727 -13.04 -24.98 40.96
CA SER A 727 -12.43 -26.31 40.82
C SER A 727 -10.91 -26.21 40.60
N ARG A 728 -10.17 -27.26 40.95
CA ARG A 728 -8.71 -27.34 40.72
C ARG A 728 -8.35 -27.10 39.24
N ALA A 729 -9.25 -27.42 38.31
CA ALA A 729 -9.15 -27.17 36.87
C ALA A 729 -9.26 -25.68 36.47
N ALA A 730 -9.97 -24.83 37.24
CA ALA A 730 -10.06 -23.39 36.97
C ALA A 730 -8.81 -22.60 37.40
N ARG A 731 -7.92 -23.22 38.19
CA ARG A 731 -6.64 -22.64 38.64
C ARG A 731 -5.46 -23.08 37.78
N ASN A 732 -5.67 -24.00 36.85
CA ASN A 732 -4.64 -24.47 35.93
C ASN A 732 -4.52 -23.50 34.75
N TRP A 733 -3.90 -22.35 34.97
CA TRP A 733 -3.69 -21.34 33.93
C TRP A 733 -2.91 -21.87 32.71
N LYS A 734 -2.06 -22.91 32.88
CA LYS A 734 -1.38 -23.58 31.75
C LYS A 734 -2.35 -24.24 30.78
N ALA A 735 -3.51 -24.69 31.26
CA ALA A 735 -4.55 -25.25 30.40
C ALA A 735 -5.25 -24.18 29.53
N TYR A 736 -4.89 -22.91 29.68
CA TYR A 736 -5.46 -21.80 28.94
C TYR A 736 -4.40 -21.05 28.13
N ARG A 737 -4.72 -20.76 26.87
CA ARG A 737 -3.89 -19.99 25.95
C ARG A 737 -4.15 -18.49 26.06
N TYR A 738 -5.39 -18.06 26.32
CA TYR A 738 -5.72 -16.64 26.37
C TYR A 738 -6.65 -16.24 27.52
N LEU A 739 -6.56 -14.99 27.94
CA LEU A 739 -7.58 -14.26 28.69
C LEU A 739 -8.18 -13.19 27.76
N ASP A 740 -9.44 -13.36 27.39
CA ASP A 740 -10.21 -12.41 26.60
C ASP A 740 -11.10 -11.56 27.52
N LEU A 741 -11.27 -10.27 27.21
CA LEU A 741 -12.29 -9.40 27.80
C LEU A 741 -12.62 -8.24 26.84
N THR A 742 -13.73 -7.55 27.06
CA THR A 742 -14.09 -6.31 26.38
C THR A 742 -13.98 -5.15 27.36
N VAL A 743 -13.31 -4.07 26.95
CA VAL A 743 -13.18 -2.83 27.72
C VAL A 743 -13.85 -1.70 26.95
N GLU A 744 -14.83 -1.08 27.56
CA GLU A 744 -15.50 0.11 27.05
C GLU A 744 -15.14 1.33 27.92
N VAL A 745 -14.84 2.44 27.27
CA VAL A 745 -14.49 3.69 27.95
C VAL A 745 -15.74 4.53 28.12
N LEU A 746 -16.22 4.62 29.36
CA LEU A 746 -17.42 5.38 29.67
C LEU A 746 -17.13 6.87 29.88
N ARG A 747 -15.96 7.23 30.42
CA ARG A 747 -15.57 8.63 30.67
C ARG A 747 -14.05 8.75 30.87
N GLN A 748 -13.41 9.74 30.24
CA GLN A 748 -12.00 10.11 30.47
C GLN A 748 -11.93 11.45 31.23
N SER A 749 -10.80 11.74 31.91
CA SER A 749 -10.47 13.09 32.38
C SER A 749 -10.08 14.02 31.22
N LYS A 750 -9.82 15.32 31.50
CA LYS A 750 -9.68 16.41 30.52
C LYS A 750 -8.80 16.08 29.29
N GLU A 751 -9.13 16.73 28.19
CA GLU A 751 -8.48 16.63 26.87
C GLU A 751 -6.95 16.81 26.95
N GLY A 752 -6.20 16.04 26.17
CA GLY A 752 -4.72 16.09 26.12
C GLY A 752 -3.98 15.02 26.92
N GLN A 753 -4.70 14.14 27.63
CA GLN A 753 -4.08 13.11 28.44
C GLN A 753 -4.09 11.72 27.77
N ARG A 754 -2.93 11.24 27.31
CA ARG A 754 -2.77 9.86 26.79
C ARG A 754 -2.51 8.89 27.95
N TRP A 755 -3.27 7.79 27.97
CA TRP A 755 -3.20 6.76 29.02
C TRP A 755 -3.09 5.36 28.43
N TYR A 756 -2.39 4.49 29.14
CA TYR A 756 -2.43 3.06 28.96
C TYR A 756 -3.26 2.40 30.06
N LEU A 757 -4.21 1.56 29.66
CA LEU A 757 -4.80 0.58 30.57
C LEU A 757 -3.85 -0.62 30.65
N ILE A 758 -3.48 -0.97 31.87
CA ILE A 758 -2.68 -2.15 32.18
C ILE A 758 -3.60 -3.23 32.72
N VAL A 759 -3.53 -4.43 32.13
CA VAL A 759 -4.20 -5.62 32.65
C VAL A 759 -3.15 -6.65 33.03
N THR A 760 -3.18 -7.17 34.26
CA THR A 760 -2.14 -8.07 34.78
C THR A 760 -2.72 -9.24 35.60
N PRO A 761 -2.48 -10.50 35.21
CA PRO A 761 -2.82 -11.66 36.04
C PRO A 761 -1.88 -11.78 37.26
N GLY A 762 -2.43 -11.79 38.47
CA GLY A 762 -1.71 -12.13 39.71
C GLY A 762 -0.61 -11.16 40.14
N GLY A 763 -0.57 -9.95 39.59
CA GLY A 763 0.45 -8.94 39.92
C GLY A 763 1.82 -9.20 39.27
N HIS A 764 1.92 -10.15 38.35
CA HIS A 764 3.13 -10.39 37.56
C HIS A 764 3.21 -9.41 36.38
N PHE A 765 3.89 -8.28 36.57
CA PHE A 765 4.06 -7.21 35.57
C PHE A 765 4.69 -7.65 34.24
N THR A 766 5.30 -8.84 34.18
CA THR A 766 5.86 -9.40 32.94
C THR A 766 4.82 -9.71 31.86
N ASN A 767 3.52 -9.78 32.21
CA ASN A 767 2.42 -10.01 31.24
C ASN A 767 1.48 -8.80 31.15
N SER A 768 1.93 -7.60 31.49
CA SER A 768 1.13 -6.38 31.29
C SER A 768 0.99 -6.08 29.81
N ARG A 769 -0.24 -5.93 29.31
CA ARG A 769 -0.48 -5.29 28.02
C ARG A 769 -0.77 -3.81 28.25
N ASN A 770 -0.02 -2.92 27.60
CA ASN A 770 -0.33 -1.50 27.53
C ASN A 770 -1.35 -1.30 26.41
N LEU A 771 -2.58 -0.92 26.78
CA LEU A 771 -3.63 -0.69 25.79
C LEU A 771 -3.78 0.82 25.60
N ALA A 772 -3.52 1.32 24.39
CA ALA A 772 -3.79 2.71 24.05
C ALA A 772 -5.30 2.92 23.96
N VAL A 773 -5.84 3.79 24.81
CA VAL A 773 -7.30 3.92 24.96
C VAL A 773 -7.80 5.16 24.19
N GLY A 774 -8.20 4.95 22.94
CA GLY A 774 -8.89 5.93 22.07
C GLY A 774 -10.23 5.35 21.55
N ARG A 775 -11.30 6.12 21.74
CA ARG A 775 -12.73 5.91 21.40
C ARG A 775 -13.35 4.49 21.50
N LYS A 776 -14.05 4.36 22.65
CA LYS A 776 -15.30 3.68 23.00
C LYS A 776 -15.31 2.16 23.27
N VAL A 777 -14.92 1.22 22.41
CA VAL A 777 -14.93 -0.22 22.80
C VAL A 777 -13.72 -0.94 22.24
N GLN A 778 -13.02 -1.71 23.08
CA GLN A 778 -11.85 -2.48 22.70
C GLN A 778 -11.96 -3.92 23.18
N HIS A 779 -11.64 -4.87 22.30
CA HIS A 779 -11.46 -6.27 22.66
C HIS A 779 -10.01 -6.49 23.09
N VAL A 780 -9.81 -7.09 24.26
CA VAL A 780 -8.50 -7.31 24.85
C VAL A 780 -8.28 -8.80 24.98
N ARG A 781 -7.24 -9.30 24.30
CA ARG A 781 -6.73 -10.65 24.42
C ARG A 781 -5.33 -10.62 25.03
N ILE A 782 -5.13 -11.40 26.09
CA ILE A 782 -3.85 -11.56 26.77
C ILE A 782 -3.41 -13.00 26.61
N ASP A 783 -2.25 -13.21 25.98
CA ASP A 783 -1.65 -14.53 25.85
C ASP A 783 -1.09 -14.99 27.21
N LEU A 784 -1.57 -16.14 27.67
CA LEU A 784 -1.23 -16.74 28.96
C LEU A 784 -0.15 -17.81 28.83
N ARG A 785 0.42 -18.01 27.64
CA ARG A 785 1.46 -19.00 27.34
C ARG A 785 2.75 -18.42 26.75
N ARG A 786 2.71 -17.19 26.21
CA ARG A 786 3.92 -16.51 25.70
C ARG A 786 4.97 -16.28 26.82
N PRO A 787 6.22 -16.76 26.65
CA PRO A 787 7.32 -16.42 27.55
C PRO A 787 7.73 -14.96 27.40
N HIS A 788 8.17 -14.32 28.49
CA HIS A 788 8.76 -12.99 28.44
C HIS A 788 10.20 -13.08 27.90
N ALA A 789 10.55 -12.23 26.93
CA ALA A 789 11.80 -12.29 26.17
C ALA A 789 13.09 -12.35 27.03
N SER A 790 13.07 -11.79 28.25
CA SER A 790 14.23 -11.78 29.15
C SER A 790 14.17 -12.73 30.35
N LYS A 791 13.07 -13.48 30.58
CA LYS A 791 12.88 -14.26 31.82
C LYS A 791 12.34 -15.69 31.64
N GLY A 792 12.17 -16.18 30.40
CA GLY A 792 11.81 -17.57 30.10
C GLY A 792 10.37 -17.97 30.45
N VAL A 793 10.10 -19.29 30.51
CA VAL A 793 8.75 -19.88 30.72
C VAL A 793 8.22 -19.59 32.14
N MET A 794 6.92 -19.35 32.23
CA MET A 794 6.18 -18.87 33.39
C MET A 794 6.30 -19.77 34.64
N LYS A 795 7.23 -19.47 35.54
CA LYS A 795 7.22 -20.01 36.91
C LYS A 795 6.14 -19.28 37.73
N GLY A 796 5.15 -20.01 38.25
CA GLY A 796 4.21 -19.51 39.28
C GLY A 796 2.75 -19.23 38.85
N MET A 797 2.39 -19.32 37.56
CA MET A 797 1.02 -19.00 37.10
C MET A 797 -0.08 -19.94 37.62
N ASN A 798 0.28 -21.13 38.12
CA ASN A 798 -0.67 -22.06 38.76
C ASN A 798 -1.34 -21.50 40.03
N ASN A 799 -0.80 -20.41 40.60
CA ASN A 799 -1.24 -19.83 41.87
C ASN A 799 -1.83 -18.41 41.73
N VAL A 800 -2.12 -17.95 40.51
CA VAL A 800 -2.71 -16.63 40.27
C VAL A 800 -4.15 -16.58 40.77
N LYS A 801 -4.43 -15.66 41.71
CA LYS A 801 -5.72 -15.52 42.40
C LYS A 801 -6.52 -14.27 42.01
N TYR A 802 -5.98 -13.41 41.17
CA TYR A 802 -6.64 -12.17 40.78
C TYR A 802 -6.20 -11.63 39.42
N ILE A 803 -6.98 -10.70 38.84
CA ILE A 803 -6.61 -9.89 37.66
C ILE A 803 -6.60 -8.42 38.08
N ARG A 804 -5.52 -7.70 37.75
CA ARG A 804 -5.30 -6.32 38.14
C ARG A 804 -5.52 -5.37 36.95
N PHE A 805 -6.29 -4.30 37.14
CA PHE A 805 -6.44 -3.19 36.18
C PHE A 805 -5.76 -1.93 36.71
N GLY A 806 -4.83 -1.33 35.96
CA GLY A 806 -4.09 -0.12 36.37
C GLY A 806 -4.08 0.95 35.29
N LEU A 807 -3.87 2.22 35.69
CA LEU A 807 -3.74 3.35 34.78
C LEU A 807 -2.30 3.88 34.78
N GLN A 808 -1.65 3.86 33.63
CA GLN A 808 -0.33 4.46 33.42
C GLN A 808 -0.42 5.61 32.43
N SER A 809 0.14 6.76 32.80
CA SER A 809 0.26 7.87 31.87
C SER A 809 1.27 7.58 30.77
N ALA A 810 0.94 7.97 29.55
CA ALA A 810 1.86 8.02 28.42
C ALA A 810 2.59 9.37 28.30
N LEU A 811 2.33 10.32 29.23
CA LEU A 811 2.92 11.66 29.20
C LEU A 811 4.30 11.71 29.89
N PRO A 812 5.19 12.63 29.47
CA PRO A 812 6.43 12.96 30.18
C PRO A 812 6.23 13.28 31.67
N GLN A 813 7.27 13.12 32.50
CA GLN A 813 7.15 13.23 33.97
C GLN A 813 6.76 14.63 34.44
N ASP A 814 7.40 15.64 33.88
CA ASP A 814 7.12 17.07 34.00
C ASP A 814 5.65 17.41 33.70
N TRP A 815 5.02 16.74 32.73
CA TRP A 815 3.63 17.01 32.33
C TRP A 815 2.59 16.40 33.28
N ARG A 816 3.03 15.50 34.15
CA ARG A 816 2.18 14.79 35.12
C ARG A 816 2.17 15.48 36.48
N ALA A 817 3.03 16.47 36.71
CA ALA A 817 3.17 17.19 37.98
C ALA A 817 1.81 17.66 38.51
N GLY A 818 1.43 17.18 39.70
CA GLY A 818 0.17 17.55 40.37
C GLY A 818 -1.12 17.02 39.72
N GLN A 819 -1.05 16.21 38.67
CA GLN A 819 -2.25 15.68 37.99
C GLN A 819 -2.83 14.46 38.70
N SER A 820 -4.16 14.34 38.66
CA SER A 820 -4.93 13.20 39.22
C SER A 820 -5.91 12.63 38.18
N PRO A 821 -5.41 12.00 37.12
CA PRO A 821 -6.24 11.44 36.05
C PRO A 821 -7.15 10.30 36.52
N THR A 822 -8.32 10.21 35.87
CA THR A 822 -9.27 9.12 36.11
C THR A 822 -9.91 8.67 34.79
N VAL A 823 -10.16 7.38 34.68
CA VAL A 823 -10.93 6.78 33.59
C VAL A 823 -12.02 5.89 34.16
N LYS A 824 -13.24 6.06 33.67
CA LYS A 824 -14.36 5.17 33.96
C LYS A 824 -14.49 4.16 32.84
N LEU A 825 -14.42 2.88 33.19
CA LEU A 825 -14.44 1.76 32.26
C LEU A 825 -15.60 0.83 32.55
N ARG A 826 -16.11 0.18 31.52
CA ARG A 826 -16.98 -0.99 31.62
C ARG A 826 -16.24 -2.19 31.07
N VAL A 827 -16.04 -3.20 31.90
CA VAL A 827 -15.43 -4.47 31.52
C VAL A 827 -16.53 -5.52 31.38
N SER A 828 -16.54 -6.23 30.26
CA SER A 828 -17.51 -7.29 29.97
C SER A 828 -16.85 -8.45 29.23
N ASN A 829 -17.59 -9.54 29.00
CA ASN A 829 -17.14 -10.68 28.18
C ASN A 829 -15.82 -11.33 28.62
N MET A 830 -15.45 -11.23 29.90
CA MET A 830 -14.21 -11.80 30.41
C MET A 830 -14.25 -13.34 30.40
N ARG A 831 -13.27 -13.99 29.78
CA ARG A 831 -13.18 -15.45 29.67
C ARG A 831 -11.74 -15.94 29.52
N LEU A 832 -11.46 -17.14 30.04
CA LEU A 832 -10.25 -17.89 29.77
C LEU A 832 -10.48 -18.83 28.57
N VAL A 833 -9.58 -18.80 27.60
CA VAL A 833 -9.63 -19.60 26.36
C VAL A 833 -8.55 -20.67 26.44
N LYS A 834 -8.89 -21.92 26.17
CA LYS A 834 -7.98 -23.07 26.30
C LYS A 834 -6.86 -23.08 25.26
#